data_AF-A0A949ZVT2-F1
#
_entry.id   AF-A0A949ZVT2-F1
#
_cell.length_a   1.000
_cell.length_b   1.000
_cell.length_c   1.000
_cell.angle_alpha   90.00
_cell.angle_beta   90.00
_cell.angle_gamma   90.00
#
_symmetry.space_group_name_H-M   'P 1'
#
loop_
_entity.id
_entity.type
_entity.pdbx_description
1 polymer ?
#
loop_
_entity_poly.entity_id
_entity_poly.type
_entity_poly.pdbx_seq_one_letter_code
_entity_poly.pdbx_strand_id
1 'polypeptide(L)'
;MMIVRTSEQWRARLLGGLVLFVWGVFGLVCGSAAAEHRLALVIGNARYPEVPLNNPENDARLIASTLRRLGFEVTERENLGTMEFQRVLRDYVRRLQDEDGAAVFYYAGHAVQIGGRNYLLPVDINLRDEEEVRDDAIEIGEQFIKRIEHAKTRVRIVILDACRDDPYVSSRARSGSARGVGLAEMSASGDLIAFSSAPGQAAEDGPPGSGSVYTRSLSKEMLAEDVQVEKMFKNVLVDVLRDTHDQQIPWINSSLTVDFSFHPTSRAATATATASAHDEARPAKVETALAGVPVPTAARSDATPHPEVAWDSSTPVVRSSPVPASRGDRMLSTASGQAEALPAFDEAVKAVVAQLIERAGPDLTAAASQGARSAPLVVDPLIDASTGFRTRATQAVERELLSALHARLPRLETADLSPENLARRPLILIGTVTPLDREGGTFGARTAYAIRLALLDLQRGIVSSSAAARSRLEGADATPTRFYGEMPAWAPDPWTEAYARASNGATAGAPIDPAYRDGLAVSALVSPAIGAYEAGRPREALEAFAKARRQAVQPQLRIESGLYLAATRLDRVGDAQQAFARIVDLGLARGRLGVRFQFRPGATQFLDDAPASSGYGLWLGLVAQRAEIRRGCLQVAGHTSRKGDELASARLSLLRAQTVKERIDAIDPQIASRTVAVGRGFQESLSGLGTDDGRDAIDQRVEFRVLDCHRS
;
A
#
# COMPACT_ATOMS: atom_id res chain seq x y z
N MET A 1 -24.32 -45.52 -73.46
CA MET A 1 -23.90 -46.53 -74.44
C MET A 1 -22.37 -46.45 -74.48
N MET A 2 -21.67 -47.17 -73.60
CA MET A 2 -21.17 -48.55 -73.72
C MET A 2 -19.67 -48.56 -74.08
N ILE A 3 -18.89 -49.38 -73.35
CA ILE A 3 -17.61 -50.02 -73.75
C ILE A 3 -16.36 -49.11 -73.59
N VAL A 4 -15.42 -49.26 -72.64
CA VAL A 4 -14.59 -50.40 -72.14
C VAL A 4 -13.69 -51.05 -73.20
N ARG A 5 -12.38 -50.73 -73.19
CA ARG A 5 -11.22 -51.66 -73.23
C ARG A 5 -9.90 -50.89 -73.42
N THR A 6 -8.97 -50.93 -72.44
CA THR A 6 -7.72 -51.75 -72.39
C THR A 6 -6.74 -51.40 -73.51
N SER A 7 -5.42 -51.32 -73.37
CA SER A 7 -4.43 -51.89 -72.44
C SER A 7 -3.10 -51.24 -72.85
N GLU A 8 -2.37 -50.65 -71.91
CA GLU A 8 -1.07 -51.12 -71.43
C GLU A 8 0.13 -51.14 -72.42
N GLN A 9 1.27 -50.73 -71.83
CA GLN A 9 2.66 -50.96 -72.23
C GLN A 9 3.16 -49.98 -73.31
N TRP A 10 4.18 -49.16 -73.09
CA TRP A 10 5.47 -49.51 -72.52
C TRP A 10 6.09 -48.39 -71.70
N ARG A 11 6.77 -48.85 -70.64
CA ARG A 11 7.56 -48.12 -69.67
C ARG A 11 8.85 -47.57 -70.28
N ALA A 12 9.42 -46.62 -69.54
CA ALA A 12 10.82 -46.24 -69.51
C ALA A 12 11.26 -45.17 -70.52
N ARG A 13 11.12 -43.90 -70.11
CA ARG A 13 12.14 -42.84 -70.26
C ARG A 13 11.68 -41.50 -69.65
N LEU A 14 11.34 -41.47 -68.36
CA LEU A 14 11.08 -40.22 -67.62
C LEU A 14 11.57 -40.32 -66.17
N LEU A 15 12.88 -40.51 -66.00
CA LEU A 15 13.61 -40.34 -64.74
C LEU A 15 14.92 -39.66 -65.11
N GLY A 16 14.93 -38.33 -65.13
CA GLY A 16 16.12 -37.55 -65.48
C GLY A 16 15.89 -36.08 -65.85
N GLY A 17 14.64 -35.63 -65.96
CA GLY A 17 14.32 -34.27 -66.46
C GLY A 17 13.35 -33.45 -65.61
N LEU A 18 13.12 -33.80 -64.34
CA LEU A 18 12.21 -33.07 -63.45
C LEU A 18 12.75 -32.94 -62.01
N VAL A 19 14.06 -32.77 -61.85
CA VAL A 19 14.70 -32.44 -60.55
C VAL A 19 15.40 -31.06 -60.61
N LEU A 20 15.49 -30.42 -61.77
CA LEU A 20 16.20 -29.14 -61.96
C LEU A 20 15.31 -27.91 -62.17
N PHE A 21 14.02 -27.97 -61.85
CA PHE A 21 13.13 -26.79 -61.93
C PHE A 21 12.34 -26.48 -60.64
N VAL A 22 12.58 -27.24 -59.56
CA VAL A 22 12.00 -26.96 -58.21
C VAL A 22 13.09 -26.55 -57.19
N TRP A 23 14.35 -26.45 -57.62
CA TRP A 23 15.51 -26.08 -56.78
C TRP A 23 16.25 -24.84 -57.29
N GLY A 24 15.54 -23.87 -57.88
CA GLY A 24 16.16 -22.70 -58.54
C GLY A 24 15.53 -21.33 -58.28
N VAL A 25 14.47 -21.22 -57.47
CA VAL A 25 13.81 -19.93 -57.16
C VAL A 25 13.60 -19.73 -55.64
N PHE A 26 14.21 -20.57 -54.80
CA PHE A 26 14.14 -20.44 -53.33
C PHE A 26 15.48 -19.98 -52.74
N GLY A 27 16.15 -19.05 -53.43
CA GLY A 27 17.43 -18.48 -53.01
C GLY A 27 17.40 -16.95 -53.07
N LEU A 28 17.63 -16.33 -51.92
CA LEU A 28 17.89 -14.90 -51.68
C LEU A 28 16.70 -13.93 -51.72
N VAL A 29 15.86 -13.99 -50.68
CA VAL A 29 15.59 -12.80 -49.87
C VAL A 29 15.92 -13.15 -48.42
N CYS A 30 17.21 -13.31 -48.12
CA CYS A 30 17.68 -13.11 -46.75
C CYS A 30 17.66 -11.59 -46.55
N GLY A 31 16.51 -11.05 -46.14
CA GLY A 31 16.52 -9.77 -45.43
C GLY A 31 17.38 -10.00 -44.19
N SER A 32 18.58 -9.45 -44.18
CA SER A 32 19.31 -9.25 -42.92
C SER A 32 18.35 -8.49 -42.01
N ALA A 33 17.82 -9.14 -40.97
CA ALA A 33 17.28 -8.43 -39.84
C ALA A 33 18.41 -7.51 -39.37
N ALA A 34 18.29 -6.22 -39.61
CA ALA A 34 19.25 -5.25 -39.11
C ALA A 34 19.29 -5.44 -37.60
N ALA A 35 20.45 -5.85 -37.08
CA ALA A 35 20.64 -5.99 -35.65
C ALA A 35 20.40 -4.60 -35.03
N GLU A 36 19.46 -4.53 -34.07
CA GLU A 36 19.15 -3.32 -33.31
C GLU A 36 20.44 -2.64 -32.86
N HIS A 37 20.66 -1.38 -33.26
CA HIS A 37 21.89 -0.68 -32.91
C HIS A 37 21.86 -0.27 -31.43
N ARG A 38 22.61 -0.98 -30.60
CA ARG A 38 22.63 -0.85 -29.14
C ARG A 38 23.90 -0.13 -28.69
N LEU A 39 23.78 1.09 -28.18
CA LEU A 39 24.91 1.94 -27.76
C LEU A 39 24.92 2.17 -26.26
N ALA A 40 26.08 2.01 -25.62
CA ALA A 40 26.23 2.32 -24.20
C ALA A 40 27.42 3.25 -23.93
N LEU A 41 27.23 4.19 -23.00
CA LEU A 41 28.30 4.96 -22.36
C LEU A 41 28.34 4.60 -20.88
N VAL A 42 29.49 4.11 -20.41
CA VAL A 42 29.70 3.65 -19.04
C VAL A 42 30.87 4.42 -18.44
N ILE A 43 30.63 5.14 -17.34
CA ILE A 43 31.62 6.01 -16.69
C ILE A 43 31.76 5.62 -15.22
N GLY A 44 32.99 5.40 -14.77
CA GLY A 44 33.34 5.17 -13.35
C GLY A 44 34.35 6.17 -12.85
N ASN A 45 33.95 7.10 -11.98
CA ASN A 45 34.85 8.08 -11.36
C ASN A 45 35.08 7.71 -9.89
N ALA A 46 36.32 7.34 -9.55
CA ALA A 46 36.71 6.89 -8.21
C ALA A 46 37.84 7.72 -7.59
N ARG A 47 38.78 8.20 -8.40
CA ARG A 47 40.06 8.80 -7.95
C ARG A 47 39.95 10.30 -7.69
N TYR A 48 39.00 10.72 -6.86
CA TYR A 48 38.91 12.11 -6.40
C TYR A 48 40.07 12.41 -5.42
N PRO A 49 40.78 13.54 -5.57
CA PRO A 49 41.90 13.88 -4.69
C PRO A 49 41.53 13.97 -3.20
N GLU A 50 40.33 14.48 -2.88
CA GLU A 50 39.91 14.73 -1.49
C GLU A 50 39.05 13.61 -0.89
N VAL A 51 38.20 12.97 -1.71
CA VAL A 51 37.20 11.98 -1.28
C VAL A 51 37.12 10.80 -2.25
N PRO A 52 38.15 9.93 -2.30
CA PRO A 52 38.15 8.79 -3.21
C PRO A 52 37.06 7.76 -2.87
N LEU A 53 36.54 7.07 -3.88
CA LEU A 53 35.58 5.96 -3.76
C LEU A 53 36.25 4.63 -4.11
N ASN A 54 35.77 3.51 -3.55
CA ASN A 54 36.45 2.23 -3.69
C ASN A 54 35.99 1.41 -4.90
N ASN A 55 34.72 1.50 -5.28
CA ASN A 55 34.11 0.60 -6.24
C ASN A 55 33.72 1.17 -7.63
N PRO A 56 33.63 2.49 -7.90
CA PRO A 56 33.13 2.97 -9.20
C PRO A 56 33.89 2.46 -10.44
N GLU A 57 35.20 2.25 -10.36
CA GLU A 57 35.96 1.63 -11.45
C GLU A 57 35.56 0.16 -11.68
N ASN A 58 35.38 -0.60 -10.60
CA ASN A 58 34.97 -2.01 -10.68
C ASN A 58 33.54 -2.14 -11.20
N ASP A 59 32.66 -1.23 -10.76
CA ASP A 59 31.27 -1.16 -11.17
C ASP A 59 31.13 -0.83 -12.65
N ALA A 60 31.88 0.17 -13.14
CA ALA A 60 31.94 0.51 -14.56
C ALA A 60 32.44 -0.67 -15.41
N ARG A 61 33.53 -1.34 -15.00
CA ARG A 61 34.05 -2.52 -15.72
C ARG A 61 33.03 -3.66 -15.76
N LEU A 62 32.34 -3.92 -14.63
CA LEU A 62 31.33 -4.97 -14.53
C LEU A 62 30.17 -4.70 -15.50
N ILE A 63 29.58 -3.50 -15.45
CA ILE A 63 28.47 -3.12 -16.33
C ILE A 63 28.89 -3.09 -17.79
N ALA A 64 30.07 -2.55 -18.11
CA ALA A 64 30.59 -2.53 -19.47
C ALA A 64 30.77 -3.95 -20.03
N SER A 65 31.33 -4.87 -19.24
CA SER A 65 31.46 -6.27 -19.65
C SER A 65 30.10 -6.95 -19.87
N THR A 66 29.11 -6.67 -19.03
CA THR A 66 27.76 -7.22 -19.12
C THR A 66 27.04 -6.71 -20.36
N LEU A 67 27.07 -5.40 -20.62
CA LEU A 67 26.46 -4.81 -21.81
C LEU A 67 27.11 -5.29 -23.11
N ARG A 68 28.44 -5.48 -23.15
CA ARG A 68 29.12 -6.09 -24.30
C ARG A 68 28.63 -7.50 -24.58
N ARG A 69 28.42 -8.34 -23.55
CA ARG A 69 27.85 -9.70 -23.72
C ARG A 69 26.42 -9.65 -24.27
N LEU A 70 25.69 -8.59 -23.98
CA LEU A 70 24.31 -8.36 -24.43
C LEU A 70 24.22 -7.65 -25.80
N GLY A 71 25.35 -7.54 -26.50
CA GLY A 71 25.40 -7.01 -27.87
C GLY A 71 25.44 -5.48 -27.97
N PHE A 72 25.70 -4.76 -26.87
CA PHE A 72 25.91 -3.31 -26.94
C PHE A 72 27.32 -2.97 -27.43
N GLU A 73 27.42 -1.92 -28.24
CA GLU A 73 28.68 -1.23 -28.44
C GLU A 73 28.92 -0.28 -27.26
N VAL A 74 29.93 -0.60 -26.44
CA VAL A 74 30.17 0.09 -25.16
C VAL A 74 31.38 1.02 -25.26
N THR A 75 31.15 2.31 -25.03
CA THR A 75 32.19 3.30 -24.70
C THR A 75 32.39 3.33 -23.20
N GLU A 76 33.51 2.78 -22.72
CA GLU A 76 33.86 2.73 -21.29
C GLU A 76 34.93 3.80 -20.99
N ARG A 77 34.76 4.54 -19.88
CA ARG A 77 35.70 5.56 -19.40
C ARG A 77 35.79 5.51 -17.88
N GLU A 78 36.96 5.85 -17.36
CA GLU A 78 37.22 5.91 -15.92
C GLU A 78 37.91 7.22 -15.57
N ASN A 79 37.55 7.78 -14.41
CA ASN A 79 38.19 8.96 -13.81
C ASN A 79 38.30 10.16 -14.76
N LEU A 80 37.17 10.56 -15.35
CA LEU A 80 37.12 11.67 -16.29
C LEU A 80 37.22 13.02 -15.57
N GLY A 81 38.11 13.88 -16.07
CA GLY A 81 38.10 15.30 -15.75
C GLY A 81 37.03 16.06 -16.54
N THR A 82 36.72 17.28 -16.11
CA THR A 82 35.57 18.10 -16.55
C THR A 82 35.49 18.23 -18.08
N MET A 83 36.59 18.65 -18.70
CA MET A 83 36.65 18.89 -20.15
C MET A 83 36.48 17.61 -20.96
N GLU A 84 37.01 16.48 -20.47
CA GLU A 84 36.87 15.19 -21.12
C GLU A 84 35.47 14.61 -20.94
N PHE A 85 34.91 14.71 -19.74
CA PHE A 85 33.55 14.25 -19.43
C PHE A 85 32.53 14.92 -20.37
N GLN A 86 32.58 16.25 -20.48
CA GLN A 86 31.71 16.98 -21.40
C GLN A 86 31.91 16.57 -22.87
N ARG A 87 33.14 16.27 -23.29
CA ARG A 87 33.44 15.81 -24.66
C ARG A 87 32.82 14.43 -24.92
N VAL A 88 33.05 13.49 -24.01
CA VAL A 88 32.52 12.12 -24.10
C VAL A 88 31.00 12.11 -24.14
N LEU A 89 30.33 12.92 -23.31
CA LEU A 89 28.87 13.06 -23.35
C LEU A 89 28.37 13.61 -24.69
N ARG A 90 29.01 14.67 -25.22
CA ARG A 90 28.64 15.23 -26.52
C ARG A 90 28.82 14.23 -27.65
N ASP A 91 29.92 13.49 -27.65
CA ASP A 91 30.20 12.50 -28.68
C ASP A 91 29.24 11.31 -28.59
N TYR A 92 28.86 10.88 -27.37
CA TYR A 92 27.84 9.86 -27.18
C TYR A 92 26.47 10.31 -27.72
N VAL A 93 25.99 11.50 -27.34
CA VAL A 93 24.71 12.05 -27.81
C VAL A 93 24.68 12.17 -29.34
N ARG A 94 25.78 12.57 -29.99
CA ARG A 94 25.88 12.65 -31.47
C ARG A 94 25.69 11.31 -32.17
N ARG A 95 25.98 10.20 -31.49
CA ARG A 95 25.84 8.85 -32.05
C ARG A 95 24.41 8.30 -31.91
N LEU A 96 23.56 8.93 -31.10
CA LEU A 96 22.16 8.54 -30.90
C LEU A 96 21.26 9.04 -32.06
N GLN A 97 21.51 8.51 -33.26
CA GLN A 97 20.82 8.93 -34.50
C GLN A 97 19.93 7.83 -35.10
N ASP A 98 20.02 6.60 -34.59
CA ASP A 98 19.22 5.46 -35.05
C ASP A 98 17.86 5.48 -34.35
N GLU A 99 16.77 5.49 -35.12
CA GLU A 99 15.37 5.51 -34.65
C GLU A 99 14.95 4.20 -34.00
N ASP A 100 15.57 3.08 -34.37
CA ASP A 100 15.18 1.74 -33.90
C ASP A 100 16.08 1.21 -32.77
N GLY A 101 17.16 1.94 -32.44
CA GLY A 101 18.19 1.51 -31.50
C GLY A 101 17.85 1.67 -30.01
N ALA A 102 18.78 1.25 -29.15
CA ALA A 102 18.72 1.42 -27.70
C ALA A 102 19.98 2.11 -27.16
N ALA A 103 19.80 3.08 -26.27
CA ALA A 103 20.84 3.87 -25.65
C ALA A 103 20.89 3.65 -24.13
N VAL A 104 22.05 3.30 -23.59
CA VAL A 104 22.27 3.18 -22.14
C VAL A 104 23.38 4.12 -21.68
N PHE A 105 23.08 5.00 -20.73
CA PHE A 105 24.08 5.75 -19.97
C PHE A 105 24.17 5.18 -18.56
N TYR A 106 25.37 4.82 -18.13
CA TYR A 106 25.66 4.38 -16.77
C TYR A 106 26.76 5.25 -16.17
N TYR A 107 26.54 5.76 -14.96
CA TYR A 107 27.52 6.51 -14.20
C TYR A 107 27.64 5.97 -12.78
N ALA A 108 28.88 5.70 -12.35
CA ALA A 108 29.24 5.45 -10.96
C ALA A 108 30.26 6.48 -10.48
N GLY A 109 30.05 7.06 -9.29
CA GLY A 109 30.93 8.09 -8.72
C GLY A 109 30.21 9.03 -7.76
N HIS A 110 30.80 10.19 -7.44
CA HIS A 110 30.13 11.21 -6.64
C HIS A 110 29.12 11.99 -7.48
N ALA A 111 27.99 12.32 -6.86
CA ALA A 111 27.01 13.24 -7.42
C ALA A 111 26.29 14.04 -6.32
N VAL A 112 25.95 15.29 -6.60
CA VAL A 112 25.34 16.21 -5.64
C VAL A 112 24.05 16.81 -6.18
N GLN A 113 23.15 17.20 -5.28
CA GLN A 113 21.96 17.98 -5.63
C GLN A 113 22.16 19.40 -5.16
N ILE A 114 21.97 20.33 -6.09
CA ILE A 114 22.06 21.76 -5.80
C ILE A 114 20.82 22.45 -6.36
N GLY A 115 19.99 23.02 -5.48
CA GLY A 115 18.77 23.73 -5.88
C GLY A 115 17.77 22.88 -6.67
N GLY A 116 17.64 21.58 -6.34
CA GLY A 116 16.73 20.67 -7.05
C GLY A 116 17.28 20.05 -8.33
N ARG A 117 18.52 20.35 -8.71
CA ARG A 117 19.18 19.79 -9.90
C ARG A 117 20.30 18.83 -9.52
N ASN A 118 20.54 17.83 -10.35
CA ASN A 118 21.53 16.79 -10.13
C ASN A 118 22.82 17.06 -10.92
N TYR A 119 23.96 16.98 -10.23
CA TYR A 119 25.28 17.24 -10.78
C TYR A 119 26.19 16.02 -10.59
N LEU A 120 26.74 15.48 -11.67
CA LEU A 120 27.76 14.42 -11.64
C LEU A 120 29.14 15.06 -11.52
N LEU A 121 29.99 14.55 -10.63
CA LEU A 121 31.27 15.16 -10.32
C LEU A 121 32.43 14.55 -11.14
N PRO A 122 33.16 15.36 -11.92
CA PRO A 122 34.46 14.97 -12.49
C PRO A 122 35.52 14.74 -11.40
N VAL A 123 36.59 13.98 -11.70
CA VAL A 123 37.65 13.73 -10.70
C VAL A 123 38.55 14.94 -10.43
N ASP A 124 38.55 15.92 -11.33
CA ASP A 124 39.27 17.20 -11.20
C ASP A 124 38.40 18.34 -10.65
N ILE A 125 37.21 18.01 -10.12
CA ILE A 125 36.27 18.99 -9.57
C ILE A 125 36.88 19.80 -8.43
N ASN A 126 36.62 21.10 -8.42
CA ASN A 126 36.99 21.97 -7.32
C ASN A 126 35.81 22.09 -6.32
N LEU A 127 36.06 21.74 -5.06
CA LEU A 127 35.02 21.59 -4.02
C LEU A 127 35.05 22.74 -2.99
N ARG A 128 35.44 23.96 -3.38
CA ARG A 128 35.54 25.08 -2.42
C ARG A 128 34.18 25.68 -2.08
N ASP A 129 33.32 25.88 -3.07
CA ASP A 129 31.97 26.38 -2.86
C ASP A 129 30.97 25.83 -3.90
N GLU A 130 29.69 26.08 -3.65
CA GLU A 130 28.57 25.59 -4.46
C GLU A 130 28.52 26.21 -5.86
N GLU A 131 29.07 27.40 -6.05
CA GLU A 131 29.10 28.10 -7.34
C GLU A 131 30.14 27.45 -8.26
N GLU A 132 31.35 27.18 -7.75
CA GLU A 132 32.39 26.46 -8.48
C GLU A 132 31.92 25.06 -8.92
N VAL A 133 31.19 24.32 -8.07
CA VAL A 133 30.62 23.02 -8.49
C VAL A 133 29.54 23.17 -9.56
N ARG A 134 28.75 24.24 -9.55
CA ARG A 134 27.77 24.48 -10.63
C ARG A 134 28.43 24.77 -11.96
N ASP A 135 29.61 25.38 -11.95
CA ASP A 135 30.37 25.75 -13.14
C ASP A 135 31.13 24.55 -13.74
N ASP A 136 31.75 23.72 -12.90
CA ASP A 136 32.64 22.65 -13.34
C ASP A 136 31.97 21.25 -13.39
N ALA A 137 30.88 21.01 -12.65
CA ALA A 137 30.21 19.70 -12.67
C ALA A 137 29.28 19.52 -13.88
N ILE A 138 28.88 18.27 -14.12
CA ILE A 138 27.92 17.93 -15.17
C ILE A 138 26.49 17.98 -14.60
N GLU A 139 25.75 19.05 -14.89
CA GLU A 139 24.33 19.12 -14.58
C GLU A 139 23.56 18.19 -15.54
N ILE A 140 23.06 17.07 -15.03
CA ILE A 140 22.57 15.97 -15.87
C ILE A 140 21.26 16.31 -16.59
N GLY A 141 20.39 17.14 -16.01
CA GLY A 141 19.09 17.48 -16.61
C GLY A 141 19.22 18.25 -17.92
N GLU A 142 19.90 19.39 -17.90
CA GLU A 142 20.11 20.30 -19.02
C GLU A 142 21.24 19.83 -19.94
N GLN A 143 22.35 19.35 -19.39
CA GLN A 143 23.52 19.01 -20.21
C GLN A 143 23.43 17.63 -20.87
N PHE A 144 22.55 16.74 -20.37
CA PHE A 144 22.41 15.39 -20.90
C PHE A 144 20.95 15.02 -21.22
N ILE A 145 20.03 14.96 -20.25
CA ILE A 145 18.66 14.48 -20.45
C ILE A 145 17.94 15.25 -21.57
N LYS A 146 17.90 16.59 -21.50
CA LYS A 146 17.28 17.40 -22.57
C LYS A 146 17.89 17.18 -23.95
N ARG A 147 19.16 16.77 -24.03
CA ARG A 147 19.82 16.52 -25.32
C ARG A 147 19.46 15.15 -25.89
N ILE A 148 19.23 14.16 -25.04
CA ILE A 148 18.78 12.83 -25.46
C ILE A 148 17.26 12.77 -25.68
N GLU A 149 16.47 13.65 -25.07
CA GLU A 149 15.03 13.80 -25.38
C GLU A 149 14.77 14.15 -26.86
N HIS A 150 15.71 14.83 -27.51
CA HIS A 150 15.68 15.12 -28.94
C HIS A 150 16.34 14.04 -29.81
N ALA A 151 16.94 13.01 -29.20
CA ALA A 151 17.51 11.91 -29.94
C ALA A 151 16.40 11.01 -30.47
N LYS A 152 16.60 10.52 -31.69
CA LYS A 152 15.67 9.68 -32.43
C LYS A 152 15.53 8.26 -31.86
N THR A 153 16.45 7.86 -30.98
CA THR A 153 16.57 6.50 -30.47
C THR A 153 15.37 6.04 -29.65
N ARG A 154 14.84 4.87 -30.04
CA ARG A 154 13.63 4.21 -29.53
C ARG A 154 13.61 4.02 -28.01
N VAL A 155 14.72 3.59 -27.45
CA VAL A 155 14.85 3.28 -26.02
C VAL A 155 16.03 4.04 -25.44
N ARG A 156 15.81 4.80 -24.36
CA ARG A 156 16.85 5.58 -23.68
C ARG A 156 16.81 5.29 -22.18
N ILE A 157 17.89 4.73 -21.66
CA ILE A 157 18.01 4.29 -20.28
C ILE A 157 19.20 5.01 -19.64
N VAL A 158 18.96 5.65 -18.50
CA VAL A 158 19.95 6.40 -17.72
C VAL A 158 20.04 5.76 -16.34
N ILE A 159 21.22 5.34 -15.92
CA ILE A 159 21.45 4.61 -14.66
C ILE A 159 22.52 5.35 -13.85
N LEU A 160 22.16 5.78 -12.65
CA LEU A 160 23.02 6.55 -11.77
C LEU A 160 23.30 5.76 -10.50
N ASP A 161 24.52 5.22 -10.39
CA ASP A 161 25.04 4.55 -9.20
C ASP A 161 26.00 5.48 -8.44
N ALA A 162 25.45 6.56 -7.88
CA ALA A 162 26.24 7.62 -7.30
C ALA A 162 26.10 7.72 -5.78
N CYS A 163 27.22 7.66 -5.07
CA CYS A 163 27.33 7.89 -3.63
C CYS A 163 27.27 9.40 -3.34
N ARG A 164 26.75 9.76 -2.15
CA ARG A 164 26.44 11.15 -1.77
C ARG A 164 27.01 11.54 -0.42
N ASP A 165 28.27 11.19 -0.19
CA ASP A 165 29.04 11.91 0.81
C ASP A 165 29.25 13.32 0.25
N ASP A 166 28.50 14.30 0.77
CA ASP A 166 28.69 15.70 0.43
C ASP A 166 30.12 16.08 0.84
N PRO A 167 31.06 16.28 -0.09
CA PRO A 167 32.45 16.40 0.29
C PRO A 167 32.74 17.71 1.05
N TYR A 168 31.76 18.60 1.17
CA TYR A 168 31.80 19.79 1.99
C TYR A 168 31.47 19.56 3.47
N VAL A 169 31.17 18.33 3.94
CA VAL A 169 30.85 18.12 5.37
C VAL A 169 32.02 18.53 6.27
N SER A 170 33.27 18.49 5.77
CA SER A 170 34.46 18.94 6.52
C SER A 170 34.54 20.45 6.74
N SER A 171 33.91 21.29 5.90
CA SER A 171 33.90 22.75 6.00
C SER A 171 32.59 23.35 6.55
N ARG A 172 31.53 22.54 6.68
CA ARG A 172 30.15 22.99 6.99
C ARG A 172 29.70 22.86 8.45
N ALA A 173 30.58 22.59 9.41
CA ALA A 173 30.24 22.63 10.84
C ALA A 173 29.76 24.01 11.37
N ARG A 174 29.49 25.00 10.51
CA ARG A 174 29.08 26.38 10.88
C ARG A 174 27.83 26.94 10.17
N SER A 175 27.15 26.22 9.27
CA SER A 175 25.94 26.74 8.61
C SER A 175 24.87 25.66 8.51
N GLY A 176 23.83 25.78 9.34
CA GLY A 176 22.74 24.81 9.52
C GLY A 176 21.71 24.76 8.38
N SER A 177 22.12 24.66 7.12
CA SER A 177 21.18 24.37 6.03
C SER A 177 21.05 22.86 5.83
N ALA A 178 19.92 22.29 6.24
CA ALA A 178 19.53 20.93 5.85
C ALA A 178 19.25 20.89 4.34
N ARG A 179 20.17 20.32 3.57
CA ARG A 179 19.98 19.97 2.16
C ARG A 179 19.91 18.45 2.02
N GLY A 180 19.09 17.97 1.09
CA GLY A 180 18.73 16.55 0.94
C GLY A 180 19.93 15.63 0.69
N VAL A 181 19.93 14.47 1.37
CA VAL A 181 21.01 13.47 1.39
C VAL A 181 21.01 12.56 0.14
N GLY A 182 20.00 12.65 -0.74
CA GLY A 182 19.86 11.91 -2.02
C GLY A 182 19.66 12.78 -3.29
N LEU A 183 19.87 12.21 -4.50
CA LEU A 183 19.65 12.92 -5.78
C LEU A 183 18.21 13.41 -5.86
N ALA A 184 17.99 14.56 -6.51
CA ALA A 184 16.63 15.02 -6.79
C ALA A 184 15.95 14.06 -7.77
N GLU A 185 14.65 13.89 -7.62
CA GLU A 185 13.85 13.20 -8.60
C GLU A 185 13.93 13.92 -9.96
N MET A 186 14.01 13.15 -11.05
CA MET A 186 14.00 13.68 -12.41
C MET A 186 12.80 13.12 -13.17
N SER A 187 12.09 13.98 -13.91
CA SER A 187 11.02 13.54 -14.80
C SER A 187 11.60 12.73 -15.95
N ALA A 188 10.97 11.61 -16.27
CA ALA A 188 11.29 10.84 -17.47
C ALA A 188 10.35 11.28 -18.60
N SER A 189 10.92 11.67 -19.76
CA SER A 189 10.19 12.08 -20.96
C SER A 189 10.56 11.19 -22.16
N GLY A 190 9.91 10.04 -22.29
CA GLY A 190 10.29 9.00 -23.25
C GLY A 190 11.54 8.20 -22.87
N ASP A 191 12.01 8.35 -21.62
CA ASP A 191 13.23 7.72 -21.09
C ASP A 191 12.90 6.81 -19.89
N LEU A 192 13.86 6.01 -19.47
CA LEU A 192 13.90 5.37 -18.14
C LEU A 192 15.13 5.87 -17.39
N ILE A 193 14.91 6.50 -16.23
CA ILE A 193 15.98 6.97 -15.33
C ILE A 193 15.95 6.11 -14.07
N ALA A 194 17.05 5.42 -13.79
CA ALA A 194 17.25 4.57 -12.63
C ALA A 194 18.32 5.14 -11.70
N PHE A 195 18.08 5.07 -10.41
CA PHE A 195 18.98 5.50 -9.34
C PHE A 195 19.26 4.32 -8.42
N SER A 196 20.49 4.22 -7.92
CA SER A 196 20.87 3.16 -6.97
C SER A 196 20.24 3.31 -5.58
N SER A 197 19.67 4.48 -5.25
CA SER A 197 18.88 4.72 -4.04
C SER A 197 17.73 5.72 -4.31
N ALA A 198 16.83 5.85 -3.34
CA ALA A 198 15.64 6.70 -3.44
C ALA A 198 16.01 8.19 -3.42
N PRO A 199 15.20 9.08 -4.03
CA PRO A 199 15.41 10.51 -3.91
C PRO A 199 15.51 10.92 -2.44
N GLY A 200 16.52 11.73 -2.11
CA GLY A 200 16.78 12.10 -0.71
C GLY A 200 17.51 11.06 0.17
N GLN A 201 17.78 9.83 -0.30
CA GLN A 201 18.47 8.76 0.45
C GLN A 201 19.86 8.42 -0.12
N ALA A 202 20.72 7.82 0.72
CA ALA A 202 22.09 7.43 0.36
C ALA A 202 22.17 6.03 -0.28
N ALA A 203 23.21 5.77 -1.06
CA ALA A 203 23.56 4.46 -1.62
C ALA A 203 24.86 3.96 -0.98
N GLU A 204 24.99 2.64 -0.79
CA GLU A 204 26.20 2.03 -0.23
C GLU A 204 27.25 1.75 -1.32
N ASP A 205 28.47 2.26 -1.15
CA ASP A 205 29.63 1.92 -2.00
C ASP A 205 30.02 0.43 -1.83
N GLY A 206 29.82 -0.13 -0.64
CA GLY A 206 30.20 -1.51 -0.30
C GLY A 206 31.71 -1.69 -0.02
N PRO A 207 32.15 -2.88 0.42
CA PRO A 207 33.55 -3.13 0.73
C PRO A 207 34.43 -3.07 -0.53
N PRO A 208 35.71 -2.64 -0.42
CA PRO A 208 36.60 -2.47 -1.56
C PRO A 208 36.75 -3.73 -2.42
N GLY A 209 36.64 -3.58 -3.74
CA GLY A 209 36.91 -4.63 -4.71
C GLY A 209 35.74 -5.60 -4.98
N SER A 210 34.60 -5.41 -4.30
CA SER A 210 33.41 -6.26 -4.48
C SER A 210 32.36 -5.68 -5.44
N GLY A 211 32.52 -4.42 -5.86
CA GLY A 211 31.47 -3.64 -6.53
C GLY A 211 30.38 -3.15 -5.57
N SER A 212 29.52 -2.23 -6.01
CA SER A 212 28.35 -1.81 -5.23
C SER A 212 27.29 -2.92 -5.19
N VAL A 213 26.47 -2.96 -4.12
CA VAL A 213 25.35 -3.92 -4.02
C VAL A 213 24.37 -3.75 -5.18
N TYR A 214 24.10 -2.49 -5.55
CA TYR A 214 23.24 -2.16 -6.67
C TYR A 214 23.79 -2.68 -8.01
N THR A 215 25.07 -2.43 -8.30
CA THR A 215 25.68 -2.79 -9.58
C THR A 215 25.82 -4.29 -9.75
N ARG A 216 26.10 -5.04 -8.68
CA ARG A 216 26.07 -6.51 -8.74
C ARG A 216 24.69 -7.05 -9.11
N SER A 217 23.65 -6.57 -8.43
CA SER A 217 22.26 -6.97 -8.70
C SER A 217 21.83 -6.57 -10.11
N LEU A 218 22.18 -5.36 -10.54
CA LEU A 218 21.90 -4.85 -11.88
C LEU A 218 22.54 -5.72 -12.97
N SER A 219 23.83 -6.02 -12.82
CA SER A 219 24.58 -6.84 -13.77
C SER A 219 24.01 -8.26 -13.88
N LYS A 220 23.62 -8.86 -12.75
CA LYS A 220 22.96 -10.17 -12.69
C LYS A 220 21.62 -10.15 -13.44
N GLU A 221 20.75 -9.19 -13.15
CA GLU A 221 19.39 -9.15 -13.69
C GLU A 221 19.36 -8.71 -15.17
N MET A 222 20.33 -7.91 -15.64
CA MET A 222 20.49 -7.60 -17.07
C MET A 222 20.71 -8.84 -17.95
N LEU A 223 21.24 -9.93 -17.40
CA LEU A 223 21.49 -11.19 -18.12
C LEU A 223 20.26 -12.10 -18.16
N ALA A 224 19.20 -11.78 -17.42
CA ALA A 224 18.00 -12.59 -17.40
C ALA A 224 17.31 -12.55 -18.77
N GLU A 225 17.10 -13.74 -19.34
CA GLU A 225 16.50 -13.91 -20.66
C GLU A 225 15.02 -13.46 -20.68
N ASP A 226 14.63 -12.72 -21.72
CA ASP A 226 13.25 -12.30 -21.99
C ASP A 226 12.56 -11.53 -20.86
N VAL A 227 13.33 -10.82 -20.02
CA VAL A 227 12.80 -9.95 -18.97
C VAL A 227 12.69 -8.52 -19.47
N GLN A 228 11.46 -7.97 -19.48
CA GLN A 228 11.22 -6.55 -19.75
C GLN A 228 11.97 -5.66 -18.75
N VAL A 229 12.48 -4.52 -19.21
CA VAL A 229 13.38 -3.66 -18.44
C VAL A 229 12.79 -3.18 -17.12
N GLU A 230 11.50 -2.83 -17.06
CA GLU A 230 10.81 -2.45 -15.81
C GLU A 230 10.78 -3.62 -14.82
N LYS A 231 10.56 -4.84 -15.31
CA LYS A 231 10.58 -6.06 -14.50
C LYS A 231 12.01 -6.40 -14.05
N MET A 232 13.01 -6.17 -14.91
CA MET A 232 14.42 -6.34 -14.57
C MET A 232 14.80 -5.41 -13.41
N PHE A 233 14.49 -4.11 -13.49
CA PHE A 233 14.74 -3.18 -12.40
C PHE A 233 13.91 -3.47 -11.13
N LYS A 234 12.71 -4.06 -11.27
CA LYS A 234 11.94 -4.61 -10.13
C LYS A 234 12.71 -5.74 -9.44
N ASN A 235 13.35 -6.63 -10.18
CA ASN A 235 14.17 -7.69 -9.58
C ASN A 235 15.42 -7.10 -8.90
N VAL A 236 16.07 -6.10 -9.53
CA VAL A 236 17.21 -5.37 -8.92
C VAL A 236 16.81 -4.74 -7.59
N LEU A 237 15.65 -4.09 -7.51
CA LEU A 237 15.11 -3.55 -6.27
C LEU A 237 14.96 -4.64 -5.20
N VAL A 238 14.37 -5.79 -5.54
CA VAL A 238 14.19 -6.91 -4.60
C VAL A 238 15.53 -7.44 -4.08
N ASP A 239 16.52 -7.61 -4.96
CA ASP A 239 17.85 -8.09 -4.57
C ASP A 239 18.55 -7.08 -3.65
N VAL A 240 18.50 -5.78 -3.95
CA VAL A 240 19.15 -4.74 -3.14
C VAL A 240 18.47 -4.58 -1.78
N LEU A 241 17.14 -4.60 -1.70
CA LEU A 241 16.43 -4.56 -0.41
C LEU A 241 16.84 -5.73 0.49
N ARG A 242 16.89 -6.94 -0.08
CA ARG A 242 17.30 -8.13 0.66
C ARG A 242 18.75 -8.02 1.15
N ASP A 243 19.66 -7.64 0.27
CA ASP A 243 21.09 -7.69 0.55
C ASP A 243 21.57 -6.49 1.42
N THR A 244 20.80 -5.40 1.46
CA THR A 244 21.03 -4.23 2.33
C THR A 244 20.14 -4.21 3.57
N HIS A 245 19.30 -5.22 3.81
CA HIS A 245 18.35 -5.25 4.92
C HIS A 245 17.44 -3.99 4.96
N ASP A 246 16.88 -3.66 3.81
CA ASP A 246 16.01 -2.49 3.57
C ASP A 246 16.69 -1.12 3.78
N GLN A 247 18.03 -1.05 3.88
CA GLN A 247 18.77 0.21 4.06
C GLN A 247 18.96 1.00 2.77
N GLN A 248 19.01 0.33 1.62
CA GLN A 248 19.12 0.97 0.30
C GLN A 248 17.91 0.60 -0.57
N ILE A 249 17.27 1.61 -1.15
CA ILE A 249 16.05 1.44 -1.96
C ILE A 249 16.27 1.99 -3.37
N PRO A 250 16.66 1.17 -4.36
CA PRO A 250 16.77 1.62 -5.74
C PRO A 250 15.47 2.27 -6.27
N TRP A 251 15.61 3.28 -7.11
CA TRP A 251 14.48 4.07 -7.63
C TRP A 251 14.48 4.10 -9.15
N ILE A 252 13.30 4.04 -9.77
CA ILE A 252 13.17 4.20 -11.23
C ILE A 252 12.03 5.15 -11.58
N ASN A 253 12.26 6.01 -12.57
CA ASN A 253 11.26 6.82 -13.25
C ASN A 253 11.25 6.38 -14.71
N SER A 254 10.15 5.75 -15.16
CA SER A 254 10.01 5.28 -16.55
C SER A 254 8.83 5.99 -17.21
N SER A 255 9.06 6.36 -18.47
CA SER A 255 8.07 6.89 -19.42
C SER A 255 8.24 6.23 -20.78
N LEU A 256 8.92 5.06 -20.82
CA LEU A 256 9.08 4.26 -22.02
C LEU A 256 7.71 3.85 -22.54
N THR A 257 7.51 4.00 -23.85
CA THR A 257 6.28 3.64 -24.55
C THR A 257 6.40 2.30 -25.29
N VAL A 258 7.58 1.70 -25.26
CA VAL A 258 7.90 0.45 -25.96
C VAL A 258 8.48 -0.57 -24.99
N ASP A 259 8.19 -1.85 -25.26
CA ASP A 259 8.84 -2.94 -24.54
C ASP A 259 10.31 -3.04 -24.93
N PHE A 260 11.17 -3.16 -23.92
CA PHE A 260 12.61 -3.40 -24.09
C PHE A 260 13.09 -4.53 -23.19
N SER A 261 13.95 -5.39 -23.71
CA SER A 261 14.68 -6.40 -22.94
C SER A 261 16.16 -6.32 -23.27
N PHE A 262 16.99 -6.38 -22.23
CA PHE A 262 18.44 -6.41 -22.35
C PHE A 262 18.91 -7.72 -23.01
N HIS A 263 18.26 -8.85 -22.74
CA HIS A 263 18.63 -10.17 -23.24
C HIS A 263 17.43 -10.88 -23.92
N PRO A 264 17.02 -10.46 -25.14
CA PRO A 264 15.92 -11.11 -25.86
C PRO A 264 16.38 -12.43 -26.50
N THR A 265 15.61 -13.51 -26.34
CA THR A 265 15.84 -14.76 -27.07
C THR A 265 15.04 -14.78 -28.39
N SER A 266 15.51 -15.58 -29.35
CA SER A 266 15.00 -15.64 -30.74
C SER A 266 13.48 -15.88 -30.87
N ARG A 267 12.81 -16.37 -29.82
CA ARG A 267 11.35 -16.61 -29.84
C ARG A 267 10.53 -15.35 -29.48
N ALA A 268 11.08 -14.44 -28.68
CA ALA A 268 10.42 -13.20 -28.28
C ALA A 268 10.65 -12.06 -29.30
N ALA A 269 11.81 -12.04 -29.97
CA ALA A 269 12.16 -11.02 -30.96
C ALA A 269 11.19 -10.94 -32.16
N THR A 270 10.47 -12.03 -32.45
CA THR A 270 9.48 -12.08 -33.56
C THR A 270 8.12 -11.48 -33.16
N ALA A 271 7.79 -11.43 -31.87
CA ALA A 271 6.50 -10.91 -31.39
C ALA A 271 6.49 -9.37 -31.33
N THR A 272 7.63 -8.74 -31.00
CA THR A 272 7.74 -7.29 -30.82
C THR A 272 7.60 -6.50 -32.12
N ALA A 273 7.97 -7.09 -33.27
CA ALA A 273 7.86 -6.43 -34.58
C ALA A 273 6.41 -6.24 -35.06
N THR A 274 5.43 -6.95 -34.48
CA THR A 274 4.04 -6.96 -34.98
C THR A 274 3.12 -6.01 -34.20
N ALA A 275 3.51 -5.60 -32.98
CA ALA A 275 2.68 -4.78 -32.10
C ALA A 275 2.79 -3.26 -32.35
N SER A 276 3.80 -2.80 -33.10
CA SER A 276 4.12 -1.37 -33.26
C SER A 276 3.28 -0.61 -34.30
N ALA A 277 2.32 -1.26 -34.98
CA ALA A 277 1.57 -0.65 -36.09
C ALA A 277 0.22 -0.01 -35.70
N HIS A 278 -0.20 -0.10 -34.43
CA HIS A 278 -1.52 0.35 -33.99
C HIS A 278 -1.49 1.03 -32.61
N ASP A 279 -0.91 2.23 -32.51
CA ASP A 279 -1.49 3.27 -31.64
C ASP A 279 -0.81 4.65 -31.86
N GLU A 280 -1.41 5.49 -32.69
CA GLU A 280 -1.12 6.93 -32.77
C GLU A 280 -2.43 7.68 -32.51
N ALA A 281 -2.61 8.22 -31.29
CA ALA A 281 -3.60 9.28 -31.03
C ALA A 281 -3.23 10.12 -29.79
N ARG A 282 -2.86 11.38 -30.06
CA ARG A 282 -2.48 12.43 -29.09
C ARG A 282 -3.71 13.16 -28.51
N PRO A 283 -3.63 13.72 -27.29
CA PRO A 283 -3.96 15.15 -27.10
C PRO A 283 -3.02 15.86 -26.10
N ALA A 284 -2.41 17.01 -26.41
CA ALA A 284 -2.90 18.41 -26.34
C ALA A 284 -2.79 19.08 -24.94
N LYS A 285 -1.96 20.14 -24.91
CA LYS A 285 -1.49 21.00 -23.81
C LYS A 285 -2.60 21.86 -23.19
N VAL A 286 -2.56 22.09 -21.87
CA VAL A 286 -3.21 23.23 -21.20
C VAL A 286 -2.21 23.88 -20.23
N GLU A 287 -2.03 25.20 -20.39
CA GLU A 287 -1.07 26.06 -19.71
C GLU A 287 -1.83 27.28 -19.17
N THR A 288 -1.73 27.59 -17.87
CA THR A 288 -1.93 28.93 -17.26
C THR A 288 -1.65 28.85 -15.74
N ALA A 289 -0.58 29.48 -15.23
CA ALA A 289 -0.47 30.86 -14.73
C ALA A 289 -0.90 31.02 -13.25
N LEU A 290 0.09 31.25 -12.39
CA LEU A 290 -0.01 31.54 -10.95
C LEU A 290 0.20 33.04 -10.68
N ALA A 291 -0.61 33.63 -9.80
CA ALA A 291 -0.32 34.90 -9.13
C ALA A 291 -0.77 34.78 -7.65
N GLY A 292 0.14 35.09 -6.72
CA GLY A 292 0.05 34.76 -5.29
C GLY A 292 -0.50 35.84 -4.36
N VAL A 293 -0.59 35.51 -3.07
CA VAL A 293 -0.79 36.38 -1.88
C VAL A 293 -0.23 35.64 -0.62
N PRO A 294 0.31 36.33 0.41
CA PRO A 294 1.17 35.74 1.45
C PRO A 294 0.45 35.27 2.73
N VAL A 295 1.11 34.38 3.49
CA VAL A 295 0.69 33.83 4.80
C VAL A 295 1.11 34.78 5.95
N PRO A 296 0.25 35.05 6.96
CA PRO A 296 0.63 35.80 8.16
C PRO A 296 1.17 34.88 9.26
N THR A 297 2.28 35.30 9.87
CA THR A 297 2.89 34.73 11.08
C THR A 297 2.04 35.05 12.32
N ALA A 298 1.53 34.02 13.01
CA ALA A 298 0.86 34.18 14.29
C ALA A 298 1.82 33.86 15.45
N ALA A 299 1.84 34.78 16.41
CA ALA A 299 2.68 34.81 17.59
C ALA A 299 2.27 33.76 18.64
N ARG A 300 3.26 33.36 19.44
CA ARG A 300 3.10 32.60 20.68
C ARG A 300 2.25 33.39 21.69
N SER A 301 1.28 32.74 22.33
CA SER A 301 0.74 33.16 23.61
C SER A 301 0.74 31.99 24.59
N ASP A 302 1.26 32.27 25.78
CA ASP A 302 1.42 31.37 26.91
C ASP A 302 0.13 30.66 27.33
N ALA A 303 0.25 29.37 27.67
CA ALA A 303 -0.78 28.63 28.38
C ALA A 303 -0.16 27.91 29.60
N THR A 304 -0.72 28.21 30.76
CA THR A 304 -0.42 27.65 32.09
C THR A 304 -0.66 26.13 32.18
N PRO A 305 0.05 25.40 33.07
CA PRO A 305 -0.01 23.94 33.15
C PRO A 305 -1.20 23.45 33.99
N HIS A 306 -1.83 22.36 33.54
CA HIS A 306 -2.81 21.57 34.29
C HIS A 306 -2.38 20.08 34.33
N PRO A 307 -2.82 19.31 35.35
CA PRO A 307 -1.97 18.36 36.06
C PRO A 307 -1.77 17.03 35.35
N GLU A 308 -0.56 16.52 35.54
CA GLU A 308 -0.01 15.26 35.07
C GLU A 308 -0.75 14.07 35.71
N VAL A 309 -1.49 13.30 34.92
CA VAL A 309 -1.97 11.97 35.33
C VAL A 309 -0.81 11.01 35.09
N ALA A 310 -0.25 10.48 36.18
CA ALA A 310 0.81 9.48 36.14
C ALA A 310 0.31 8.20 35.46
N TRP A 311 0.94 7.86 34.34
CA TRP A 311 0.69 6.63 33.59
C TRP A 311 1.52 5.49 34.18
N ASP A 312 0.86 4.47 34.71
CA ASP A 312 1.48 3.21 35.14
C ASP A 312 1.96 2.43 33.88
N SER A 313 3.27 2.23 33.79
CA SER A 313 3.98 1.58 32.69
C SER A 313 3.86 0.05 32.68
N SER A 314 2.95 -0.54 33.45
CA SER A 314 2.77 -1.99 33.56
C SER A 314 1.73 -2.61 32.61
N THR A 315 1.21 -1.87 31.63
CA THR A 315 0.28 -2.43 30.64
C THR A 315 1.04 -3.25 29.58
N PRO A 316 0.73 -4.57 29.43
CA PRO A 316 1.40 -5.38 28.41
C PRO A 316 1.03 -4.89 27.02
N VAL A 317 2.05 -4.74 26.15
CA VAL A 317 1.89 -4.51 24.71
C VAL A 317 1.06 -5.66 24.15
N VAL A 318 -0.22 -5.41 23.87
CA VAL A 318 -1.09 -6.38 23.21
C VAL A 318 -0.61 -6.52 21.78
N ARG A 319 0.20 -7.56 21.52
CA ARG A 319 0.40 -8.07 20.17
C ARG A 319 -0.97 -8.55 19.71
N SER A 320 -1.61 -7.83 18.77
CA SER A 320 -2.78 -8.35 18.07
C SER A 320 -2.38 -9.64 17.38
N SER A 321 -2.59 -10.75 18.05
CA SER A 321 -2.41 -12.07 17.44
C SER A 321 -3.53 -12.25 16.42
N PRO A 322 -3.27 -12.95 15.30
CA PRO A 322 -4.32 -13.29 14.33
C PRO A 322 -5.52 -13.88 15.08
N VAL A 323 -6.76 -13.53 14.70
CA VAL A 323 -7.90 -14.38 15.04
C VAL A 323 -7.65 -15.68 14.25
N PRO A 324 -7.27 -16.79 14.90
CA PRO A 324 -7.03 -18.03 14.18
C PRO A 324 -8.37 -18.49 13.60
N ALA A 325 -8.34 -19.10 12.41
CA ALA A 325 -9.48 -19.83 11.89
C ALA A 325 -10.04 -20.74 13.00
N SER A 326 -11.33 -20.63 13.30
CA SER A 326 -11.94 -21.39 14.38
C SER A 326 -11.85 -22.89 14.06
N ARG A 327 -11.98 -23.76 15.07
CA ARG A 327 -12.05 -25.22 14.83
C ARG A 327 -13.18 -25.60 13.86
N GLY A 328 -14.23 -24.76 13.78
CA GLY A 328 -15.31 -24.87 12.80
C GLY A 328 -14.89 -24.54 11.36
N ASP A 329 -13.95 -23.60 11.17
CA ASP A 329 -13.41 -23.23 9.85
C ASP A 329 -12.54 -24.35 9.26
N ARG A 330 -11.84 -25.09 10.13
CA ARG A 330 -11.10 -26.29 9.75
C ARG A 330 -12.01 -27.50 9.53
N MET A 331 -13.08 -27.69 10.32
CA MET A 331 -14.02 -28.81 10.14
C MET A 331 -14.88 -28.69 8.87
N LEU A 332 -15.24 -27.47 8.45
CA LEU A 332 -15.93 -27.24 7.18
C LEU A 332 -15.04 -27.47 5.95
N SER A 333 -13.72 -27.65 6.14
CA SER A 333 -12.78 -28.00 5.08
C SER A 333 -12.58 -29.52 4.91
N THR A 334 -13.10 -30.36 5.82
CA THR A 334 -12.79 -31.81 5.83
C THR A 334 -13.99 -32.73 5.70
N ALA A 335 -15.21 -32.20 5.52
CA ALA A 335 -16.38 -33.02 5.26
C ALA A 335 -16.64 -33.13 3.75
N SER A 336 -16.25 -34.28 3.18
CA SER A 336 -16.51 -34.77 1.82
C SER A 336 -15.82 -34.03 0.66
N GLY A 337 -15.08 -34.79 -0.15
CA GLY A 337 -14.31 -34.35 -1.32
C GLY A 337 -15.16 -33.94 -2.54
N GLN A 338 -16.18 -33.12 -2.33
CA GLN A 338 -16.82 -32.33 -3.36
C GLN A 338 -16.70 -30.87 -2.94
N ALA A 339 -16.03 -30.05 -3.75
CA ALA A 339 -16.03 -28.60 -3.56
C ALA A 339 -17.44 -28.09 -3.81
N GLU A 340 -18.29 -28.12 -2.79
CA GLU A 340 -19.63 -27.58 -2.86
C GLU A 340 -19.52 -26.08 -3.16
N ALA A 341 -20.15 -25.66 -4.27
CA ALA A 341 -20.12 -24.27 -4.69
C ALA A 341 -20.75 -23.41 -3.59
N LEU A 342 -20.02 -22.41 -3.08
CA LEU A 342 -20.55 -21.53 -2.03
C LEU A 342 -21.87 -20.89 -2.48
N PRO A 343 -22.90 -20.83 -1.63
CA PRO A 343 -24.17 -20.18 -1.95
C PRO A 343 -23.99 -18.66 -2.13
N ALA A 344 -24.98 -18.03 -2.78
CA ALA A 344 -25.05 -16.58 -2.82
C ALA A 344 -25.21 -16.00 -1.40
N PHE A 345 -24.81 -14.74 -1.20
CA PHE A 345 -24.86 -14.10 0.13
C PHE A 345 -26.26 -14.21 0.76
N ASP A 346 -27.30 -13.81 0.05
CA ASP A 346 -28.68 -13.83 0.58
C ASP A 346 -29.19 -15.25 0.92
N GLU A 347 -28.79 -16.26 0.14
CA GLU A 347 -29.15 -17.66 0.40
C GLU A 347 -28.46 -18.16 1.67
N ALA A 348 -27.18 -17.85 1.84
CA ALA A 348 -26.42 -18.20 3.04
C ALA A 348 -26.98 -17.52 4.29
N VAL A 349 -27.38 -16.25 4.17
CA VAL A 349 -28.02 -15.49 5.26
C VAL A 349 -29.33 -16.16 5.67
N LYS A 350 -30.21 -16.48 4.71
CA LYS A 350 -31.47 -17.20 5.00
C LYS A 350 -31.21 -18.55 5.69
N ALA A 351 -30.25 -19.31 5.18
CA ALA A 351 -29.90 -20.61 5.74
C ALA A 351 -29.37 -20.51 7.18
N VAL A 352 -28.42 -19.61 7.46
CA VAL A 352 -27.84 -19.47 8.80
C VAL A 352 -28.85 -18.92 9.82
N VAL A 353 -29.71 -18.01 9.39
CA VAL A 353 -30.81 -17.48 10.21
C VAL A 353 -31.79 -18.59 10.56
N ALA A 354 -32.24 -19.39 9.57
CA ALA A 354 -33.14 -20.50 9.80
C ALA A 354 -32.54 -21.53 10.77
N GLN A 355 -31.26 -21.88 10.58
CA GLN A 355 -30.53 -22.79 11.47
C GLN A 355 -30.43 -22.27 12.90
N LEU A 356 -30.17 -20.97 13.09
CA LEU A 356 -30.11 -20.37 14.41
C LEU A 356 -31.48 -20.47 15.10
N ILE A 357 -32.56 -20.05 14.42
CA ILE A 357 -33.91 -20.04 14.97
C ILE A 357 -34.37 -21.46 15.32
N GLU A 358 -34.06 -22.44 14.49
CA GLU A 358 -34.37 -23.85 14.75
C GLU A 358 -33.66 -24.37 16.01
N ARG A 359 -32.34 -24.15 16.11
CA ARG A 359 -31.54 -24.58 17.27
C ARG A 359 -31.91 -23.85 18.56
N ALA A 360 -32.25 -22.57 18.45
CA ALA A 360 -32.69 -21.72 19.55
C ALA A 360 -34.16 -21.92 19.94
N GLY A 361 -34.90 -22.75 19.19
CA GLY A 361 -36.35 -22.86 19.26
C GLY A 361 -36.93 -22.94 20.67
N PRO A 362 -36.43 -23.81 21.56
CA PRO A 362 -36.93 -23.92 22.94
C PRO A 362 -36.79 -22.61 23.73
N ASP A 363 -35.61 -21.97 23.69
CA ASP A 363 -35.31 -20.75 24.45
C ASP A 363 -36.11 -19.55 23.89
N LEU A 364 -36.19 -19.42 22.56
CA LEU A 364 -36.97 -18.36 21.91
C LEU A 364 -38.48 -18.55 22.13
N THR A 365 -38.98 -19.79 22.12
CA THR A 365 -40.39 -20.08 22.39
C THR A 365 -40.72 -19.80 23.85
N ALA A 366 -39.83 -20.16 24.79
CA ALA A 366 -39.99 -19.82 26.20
C ALA A 366 -40.06 -18.30 26.40
N ALA A 367 -39.16 -17.54 25.76
CA ALA A 367 -39.18 -16.08 25.78
C ALA A 367 -40.48 -15.52 25.18
N ALA A 368 -40.97 -16.04 24.05
CA ALA A 368 -42.21 -15.61 23.43
C ALA A 368 -43.48 -15.97 24.24
N SER A 369 -43.46 -17.09 24.97
CA SER A 369 -44.64 -17.58 25.70
C SER A 369 -45.01 -16.73 26.91
N GLN A 370 -44.04 -16.01 27.47
CA GLN A 370 -44.24 -15.13 28.64
C GLN A 370 -44.82 -13.74 28.26
N GLY A 371 -44.93 -13.42 26.96
CA GLY A 371 -45.49 -12.16 26.45
C GLY A 371 -44.84 -10.93 27.07
N ALA A 372 -45.62 -9.90 27.43
CA ALA A 372 -45.11 -8.67 28.04
C ALA A 372 -44.37 -8.87 29.39
N ARG A 373 -44.38 -10.08 29.97
CA ARG A 373 -43.66 -10.40 31.22
C ARG A 373 -42.19 -10.82 30.98
N SER A 374 -41.83 -11.31 29.78
CA SER A 374 -40.44 -11.65 29.46
C SER A 374 -39.64 -10.44 29.02
N ALA A 375 -38.32 -10.48 29.26
CA ALA A 375 -37.40 -9.54 28.65
C ALA A 375 -37.42 -9.68 27.12
N PRO A 376 -37.37 -8.58 26.35
CA PRO A 376 -37.31 -8.66 24.90
C PRO A 376 -36.04 -9.39 24.48
N LEU A 377 -36.07 -10.02 23.30
CA LEU A 377 -34.85 -10.42 22.62
C LEU A 377 -34.10 -9.15 22.22
N VAL A 378 -32.90 -8.97 22.76
CA VAL A 378 -32.07 -7.79 22.47
C VAL A 378 -31.09 -8.11 21.34
N VAL A 379 -30.94 -7.18 20.39
CA VAL A 379 -29.92 -7.28 19.34
C VAL A 379 -28.77 -6.33 19.67
N ASP A 380 -27.55 -6.87 19.82
CA ASP A 380 -26.32 -6.06 19.74
C ASP A 380 -25.91 -5.97 18.27
N PRO A 381 -25.88 -4.77 17.66
CA PRO A 381 -25.66 -4.61 16.21
C PRO A 381 -24.50 -5.44 15.66
N LEU A 382 -24.76 -6.14 14.56
CA LEU A 382 -23.78 -7.04 13.94
C LEU A 382 -22.63 -6.25 13.31
N ILE A 383 -21.41 -6.79 13.39
CA ILE A 383 -20.19 -6.13 12.91
C ILE A 383 -19.39 -7.01 11.94
N ASP A 384 -18.53 -6.40 11.14
CA ASP A 384 -17.44 -7.10 10.49
C ASP A 384 -16.33 -7.35 11.51
N ALA A 385 -15.98 -8.61 11.76
CA ALA A 385 -14.98 -8.97 12.77
C ALA A 385 -13.57 -8.47 12.43
N SER A 386 -13.28 -8.20 11.14
CA SER A 386 -11.96 -7.74 10.70
C SER A 386 -11.72 -6.25 11.00
N THR A 387 -12.77 -5.44 10.92
CA THR A 387 -12.69 -3.98 11.07
C THR A 387 -13.34 -3.48 12.36
N GLY A 388 -14.29 -4.22 12.93
CA GLY A 388 -15.19 -3.79 14.00
C GLY A 388 -16.33 -2.90 13.51
N PHE A 389 -16.49 -2.74 12.20
CA PHE A 389 -17.45 -1.81 11.62
C PHE A 389 -18.81 -2.47 11.40
N ARG A 390 -19.88 -1.70 11.61
CA ARG A 390 -21.19 -2.04 11.07
C ARG A 390 -21.21 -1.70 9.59
N THR A 391 -21.70 -2.61 8.76
CA THR A 391 -21.77 -2.45 7.29
C THR A 391 -23.18 -2.70 6.77
N ARG A 392 -23.46 -2.35 5.51
CA ARG A 392 -24.74 -2.68 4.88
C ARG A 392 -25.02 -4.18 4.84
N ALA A 393 -23.98 -5.01 4.71
CA ALA A 393 -24.04 -6.46 4.78
C ALA A 393 -24.43 -6.93 6.18
N THR A 394 -23.81 -6.41 7.24
CA THR A 394 -24.19 -6.80 8.62
C THR A 394 -25.62 -6.38 8.95
N GLN A 395 -26.06 -5.21 8.49
CA GLN A 395 -27.45 -4.78 8.59
C GLN A 395 -28.42 -5.66 7.77
N ALA A 396 -28.00 -6.20 6.63
CA ALA A 396 -28.82 -7.10 5.83
C ALA A 396 -29.08 -8.42 6.57
N VAL A 397 -28.05 -8.98 7.22
CA VAL A 397 -28.19 -10.16 8.08
C VAL A 397 -29.14 -9.89 9.24
N GLU A 398 -28.97 -8.74 9.92
CA GLU A 398 -29.83 -8.33 11.02
C GLU A 398 -31.30 -8.19 10.60
N ARG A 399 -31.57 -7.57 9.44
CA ARG A 399 -32.93 -7.44 8.90
C ARG A 399 -33.57 -8.78 8.57
N GLU A 400 -32.85 -9.69 7.90
CA GLU A 400 -33.37 -11.01 7.55
C GLU A 400 -33.69 -11.81 8.83
N LEU A 401 -32.82 -11.75 9.82
CA LEU A 401 -33.00 -12.39 11.10
C LEU A 401 -34.23 -11.88 11.85
N LEU A 402 -34.39 -10.56 11.98
CA LEU A 402 -35.56 -9.97 12.63
C LEU A 402 -36.86 -10.29 11.88
N SER A 403 -36.82 -10.26 10.54
CA SER A 403 -37.94 -10.66 9.68
C SER A 403 -38.35 -12.12 9.92
N ALA A 404 -37.38 -13.04 9.91
CA ALA A 404 -37.61 -14.47 10.13
C ALA A 404 -38.11 -14.76 11.55
N LEU A 405 -37.57 -14.08 12.56
CA LEU A 405 -38.03 -14.18 13.95
C LEU A 405 -39.48 -13.72 14.09
N HIS A 406 -39.82 -12.57 13.51
CA HIS A 406 -41.19 -12.05 13.54
C HIS A 406 -42.18 -12.98 12.84
N ALA A 407 -41.80 -13.54 11.69
CA ALA A 407 -42.63 -14.49 10.96
C ALA A 407 -42.85 -15.81 11.72
N ARG A 408 -41.83 -16.29 12.44
CA ARG A 408 -41.88 -17.58 13.16
C ARG A 408 -42.49 -17.45 14.56
N LEU A 409 -42.22 -16.34 15.24
CA LEU A 409 -42.55 -16.07 16.64
C LEU A 409 -43.12 -14.64 16.78
N PRO A 410 -44.35 -14.38 16.29
CA PRO A 410 -44.92 -13.02 16.25
C PRO A 410 -45.18 -12.40 17.63
N ARG A 411 -45.15 -13.22 18.70
CA ARG A 411 -45.28 -12.76 20.10
C ARG A 411 -43.93 -12.44 20.76
N LEU A 412 -42.81 -12.73 20.09
CA LEU A 412 -41.49 -12.40 20.60
C LEU A 412 -41.23 -10.91 20.40
N GLU A 413 -41.13 -10.16 21.49
CA GLU A 413 -40.71 -8.76 21.43
C GLU A 413 -39.21 -8.68 21.17
N THR A 414 -38.81 -7.83 20.25
CA THR A 414 -37.40 -7.51 19.96
C THR A 414 -37.11 -6.07 20.35
N ALA A 415 -35.92 -5.81 20.86
CA ALA A 415 -35.51 -4.46 21.21
C ALA A 415 -34.03 -4.21 20.91
N ASP A 416 -33.67 -2.94 20.75
CA ASP A 416 -32.27 -2.54 20.58
C ASP A 416 -31.49 -2.67 21.89
N LEU A 417 -30.18 -2.83 21.79
CA LEU A 417 -29.29 -2.81 22.94
C LEU A 417 -29.32 -1.44 23.62
N SER A 418 -29.86 -1.39 24.84
CA SER A 418 -29.89 -0.22 25.71
C SER A 418 -29.74 -0.63 27.18
N PRO A 419 -29.39 0.30 28.11
CA PRO A 419 -29.27 -0.02 29.52
C PRO A 419 -30.57 -0.56 30.12
N GLU A 420 -31.71 -0.02 29.69
CA GLU A 420 -33.05 -0.41 30.15
C GLU A 420 -33.35 -1.87 29.78
N ASN A 421 -33.07 -2.25 28.54
CA ASN A 421 -33.30 -3.61 28.07
C ASN A 421 -32.30 -4.60 28.69
N LEU A 422 -31.04 -4.19 28.86
CA LEU A 422 -29.99 -5.02 29.44
C LEU A 422 -30.25 -5.34 30.92
N ALA A 423 -30.81 -4.40 31.69
CA ALA A 423 -31.13 -4.58 33.11
C ALA A 423 -32.09 -5.76 33.37
N ARG A 424 -32.87 -6.16 32.36
CA ARG A 424 -33.82 -7.27 32.43
C ARG A 424 -33.17 -8.65 32.21
N ARG A 425 -31.84 -8.70 32.03
CA ARG A 425 -31.05 -9.91 31.71
C ARG A 425 -31.64 -10.71 30.53
N PRO A 426 -31.80 -10.06 29.36
CA PRO A 426 -32.45 -10.65 28.20
C PRO A 426 -31.64 -11.77 27.55
N LEU A 427 -32.28 -12.47 26.62
CA LEU A 427 -31.56 -13.14 25.53
C LEU A 427 -30.93 -12.05 24.64
N ILE A 428 -29.68 -12.24 24.23
CA ILE A 428 -28.97 -11.32 23.34
C ILE A 428 -28.55 -12.03 22.08
N LEU A 429 -28.84 -11.41 20.93
CA LEU A 429 -28.35 -11.84 19.65
C LEU A 429 -27.15 -11.00 19.24
N ILE A 430 -26.08 -11.70 18.85
CA ILE A 430 -24.87 -11.12 18.26
C ILE A 430 -24.48 -11.83 16.97
N GLY A 431 -23.65 -11.19 16.16
CA GLY A 431 -23.11 -11.86 14.99
C GLY A 431 -22.10 -11.06 14.17
N THR A 432 -21.37 -11.78 13.33
CA THR A 432 -20.32 -11.23 12.48
C THR A 432 -20.51 -11.60 11.02
N VAL A 433 -20.10 -10.70 10.13
CA VAL A 433 -19.95 -10.95 8.69
C VAL A 433 -18.53 -10.61 8.30
N THR A 434 -17.69 -11.63 8.11
CA THR A 434 -16.23 -11.46 7.99
C THR A 434 -15.75 -11.94 6.62
N PRO A 435 -15.05 -11.10 5.84
CA PRO A 435 -14.42 -11.58 4.61
C PRO A 435 -13.22 -12.48 4.94
N LEU A 436 -13.16 -13.66 4.34
CA LEU A 436 -12.13 -14.67 4.55
C LEU A 436 -11.38 -15.00 3.26
N ASP A 437 -10.12 -15.39 3.39
CA ASP A 437 -9.32 -15.98 2.31
C ASP A 437 -9.62 -17.48 2.11
N ARG A 438 -8.88 -18.12 1.18
CA ARG A 438 -9.04 -19.54 0.86
C ARG A 438 -8.75 -20.47 2.03
N GLU A 439 -7.82 -20.09 2.91
CA GLU A 439 -7.42 -20.84 4.09
C GLU A 439 -8.31 -20.52 5.31
N GLY A 440 -9.29 -19.62 5.15
CA GLY A 440 -10.17 -19.15 6.21
C GLY A 440 -9.53 -18.06 7.08
N GLY A 441 -8.40 -17.50 6.66
CA GLY A 441 -7.71 -16.38 7.32
C GLY A 441 -8.14 -15.01 6.79
N THR A 442 -7.55 -13.97 7.38
CA THR A 442 -7.79 -12.56 7.02
C THR A 442 -6.55 -11.89 6.41
N PHE A 443 -5.59 -12.63 5.88
CA PHE A 443 -4.40 -12.05 5.22
C PHE A 443 -4.42 -12.26 3.69
N GLY A 444 -4.89 -13.42 3.22
CA GLY A 444 -4.94 -13.77 1.80
C GLY A 444 -6.09 -13.12 1.02
N ALA A 445 -6.11 -13.33 -0.30
CA ALA A 445 -7.15 -12.85 -1.20
C ALA A 445 -8.51 -13.33 -0.69
N ARG A 446 -9.45 -12.40 -0.46
CA ARG A 446 -10.77 -12.75 0.04
C ARG A 446 -11.47 -13.58 -1.03
N THR A 447 -12.05 -14.69 -0.62
CA THR A 447 -12.77 -15.60 -1.52
C THR A 447 -14.18 -15.93 -1.04
N ALA A 448 -14.50 -15.60 0.22
CA ALA A 448 -15.80 -15.88 0.81
C ALA A 448 -16.12 -14.91 1.95
N TYR A 449 -17.40 -14.81 2.33
CA TYR A 449 -17.78 -14.33 3.66
C TYR A 449 -18.04 -15.50 4.60
N ALA A 450 -17.69 -15.34 5.87
CA ALA A 450 -18.24 -16.13 6.97
C ALA A 450 -19.28 -15.30 7.71
N ILE A 451 -20.49 -15.86 7.84
CA ILE A 451 -21.58 -15.28 8.63
C ILE A 451 -21.73 -16.14 9.87
N ARG A 452 -21.56 -15.56 11.05
CA ARG A 452 -21.68 -16.29 12.33
C ARG A 452 -22.62 -15.57 13.26
N LEU A 453 -23.58 -16.30 13.80
CA LEU A 453 -24.60 -15.78 14.71
C LEU A 453 -24.55 -16.56 16.02
N ALA A 454 -24.78 -15.87 17.12
CA ALA A 454 -24.92 -16.47 18.44
C ALA A 454 -26.09 -15.86 19.21
N LEU A 455 -26.83 -16.72 19.89
CA LEU A 455 -27.83 -16.34 20.88
C LEU A 455 -27.24 -16.60 22.27
N LEU A 456 -27.17 -15.55 23.08
CA LEU A 456 -26.62 -15.56 24.42
C LEU A 456 -27.76 -15.44 25.43
N ASP A 457 -27.67 -16.18 26.53
CA ASP A 457 -28.59 -16.05 27.65
C ASP A 457 -27.87 -15.40 28.82
N LEU A 458 -28.19 -14.13 29.10
CA LEU A 458 -27.57 -13.39 30.20
C LEU A 458 -28.04 -13.83 31.59
N GLN A 459 -29.23 -14.42 31.69
CA GLN A 459 -29.73 -14.92 32.95
C GLN A 459 -28.96 -16.17 33.39
N ARG A 460 -28.70 -17.08 32.45
CA ARG A 460 -27.90 -18.30 32.64
C ARG A 460 -26.39 -18.07 32.50
N GLY A 461 -25.97 -17.00 31.82
CA GLY A 461 -24.56 -16.69 31.58
C GLY A 461 -23.89 -17.58 30.52
N ILE A 462 -24.68 -18.14 29.59
CA ILE A 462 -24.21 -19.12 28.60
C ILE A 462 -24.57 -18.72 27.17
N VAL A 463 -23.88 -19.31 26.19
CA VAL A 463 -24.32 -19.35 24.80
C VAL A 463 -25.50 -20.32 24.70
N SER A 464 -26.69 -19.83 24.40
CA SER A 464 -27.89 -20.64 24.18
C SER A 464 -27.76 -21.46 22.89
N SER A 465 -27.41 -20.80 21.78
CA SER A 465 -27.23 -21.44 20.48
C SER A 465 -26.31 -20.63 19.57
N SER A 466 -25.82 -21.26 18.51
CA SER A 466 -25.04 -20.60 17.47
C SER A 466 -25.25 -21.26 16.11
N ALA A 467 -25.03 -20.49 15.06
CA ALA A 467 -25.07 -20.94 13.68
C ALA A 467 -24.00 -20.22 12.85
N ALA A 468 -23.49 -20.90 11.83
CA ALA A 468 -22.47 -20.35 10.93
C ALA A 468 -22.72 -20.82 9.50
N ALA A 469 -22.47 -19.93 8.54
CA ALA A 469 -22.47 -20.24 7.11
C ALA A 469 -21.34 -19.52 6.39
N ARG A 470 -21.04 -19.99 5.18
CA ARG A 470 -20.15 -19.31 4.23
C ARG A 470 -20.93 -18.92 2.99
N SER A 471 -20.52 -17.84 2.34
CA SER A 471 -21.09 -17.38 1.07
C SER A 471 -20.01 -16.85 0.13
N ARG A 472 -20.38 -16.69 -1.15
CA ARG A 472 -19.59 -15.91 -2.11
C ARG A 472 -19.47 -14.45 -1.66
N LEU A 473 -18.47 -13.75 -2.19
CA LEU A 473 -18.31 -12.30 -1.97
C LEU A 473 -19.41 -11.47 -2.65
N GLU A 474 -19.90 -11.95 -3.79
CA GLU A 474 -20.92 -11.27 -4.59
C GLU A 474 -22.24 -11.15 -3.82
N GLY A 475 -22.88 -9.98 -3.91
CA GLY A 475 -24.14 -9.67 -3.24
C GLY A 475 -24.00 -9.11 -1.82
N ALA A 476 -22.83 -9.23 -1.18
CA ALA A 476 -22.56 -8.62 0.11
C ALA A 476 -22.11 -7.16 -0.04
N ASP A 477 -22.88 -6.22 0.50
CA ASP A 477 -22.51 -4.81 0.51
C ASP A 477 -21.69 -4.45 1.77
N ALA A 478 -20.37 -4.53 1.67
CA ALA A 478 -19.48 -4.24 2.78
C ALA A 478 -19.31 -2.75 3.11
N THR A 479 -20.13 -1.85 2.54
CA THR A 479 -19.99 -0.41 2.79
C THR A 479 -20.27 -0.14 4.27
N PRO A 480 -19.35 0.51 5.01
CA PRO A 480 -19.60 0.89 6.40
C PRO A 480 -20.83 1.80 6.51
N THR A 481 -21.56 1.72 7.62
CA THR A 481 -22.59 2.72 7.92
C THR A 481 -21.95 4.09 8.14
N ARG A 482 -22.76 5.16 8.15
CA ARG A 482 -22.24 6.53 8.11
C ARG A 482 -21.26 6.82 9.24
N PHE A 483 -21.58 6.41 10.46
CA PHE A 483 -20.72 6.56 11.62
C PHE A 483 -19.34 5.96 11.38
N TYR A 484 -19.28 4.67 11.03
CA TYR A 484 -18.02 3.96 10.83
C TYR A 484 -17.25 4.42 9.59
N GLY A 485 -17.98 4.76 8.52
CA GLY A 485 -17.41 5.28 7.28
C GLY A 485 -16.84 6.69 7.41
N GLU A 486 -17.27 7.46 8.41
CA GLU A 486 -16.75 8.82 8.68
C GLU A 486 -15.71 8.85 9.81
N MET A 487 -15.52 7.77 10.59
CA MET A 487 -14.52 7.72 11.66
C MET A 487 -13.13 8.19 11.16
N PRO A 488 -12.46 9.11 11.88
CA PRO A 488 -11.22 9.72 11.40
C PRO A 488 -10.01 8.76 11.51
N ALA A 489 -10.11 7.78 12.42
CA ALA A 489 -9.08 6.77 12.61
C ALA A 489 -9.67 5.44 13.08
N TRP A 490 -8.86 4.41 12.93
CA TRP A 490 -9.07 3.05 13.37
C TRP A 490 -7.89 2.61 14.25
N ALA A 491 -8.16 1.79 15.25
CA ALA A 491 -7.15 1.16 16.07
C ALA A 491 -7.69 -0.20 16.54
N PRO A 492 -6.81 -1.17 16.87
CA PRO A 492 -7.23 -2.40 17.53
C PRO A 492 -8.09 -2.06 18.76
N ASP A 493 -9.19 -2.79 18.95
CA ASP A 493 -10.12 -2.53 20.02
C ASP A 493 -10.46 -3.81 20.78
N PRO A 494 -10.10 -3.91 22.08
CA PRO A 494 -10.33 -5.12 22.87
C PRO A 494 -11.81 -5.55 22.91
N TRP A 495 -12.73 -4.57 22.85
CA TRP A 495 -14.16 -4.85 22.74
C TRP A 495 -14.51 -5.57 21.43
N THR A 496 -14.00 -5.07 20.30
CA THR A 496 -14.22 -5.69 18.99
C THR A 496 -13.69 -7.12 18.95
N GLU A 497 -12.50 -7.35 19.51
CA GLU A 497 -11.92 -8.70 19.61
C GLU A 497 -12.77 -9.63 20.49
N ALA A 498 -13.27 -9.12 21.63
CA ALA A 498 -14.15 -9.88 22.52
C ALA A 498 -15.50 -10.20 21.86
N TYR A 499 -16.11 -9.25 21.17
CA TYR A 499 -17.33 -9.45 20.37
C TYR A 499 -17.11 -10.53 19.30
N ALA A 500 -16.00 -10.43 18.56
CA ALA A 500 -15.66 -11.39 17.53
C ALA A 500 -15.45 -12.80 18.09
N ARG A 501 -14.80 -12.96 19.25
CA ARG A 501 -14.67 -14.26 19.93
C ARG A 501 -16.03 -14.79 20.41
N ALA A 502 -16.85 -13.92 21.00
CA ALA A 502 -18.18 -14.28 21.49
C ALA A 502 -19.10 -14.79 20.38
N SER A 503 -18.90 -14.32 19.13
CA SER A 503 -19.64 -14.80 17.95
C SER A 503 -18.96 -15.98 17.25
N ASN A 504 -17.65 -15.88 16.97
CA ASN A 504 -16.93 -16.82 16.10
C ASN A 504 -16.58 -18.14 16.79
N GLY A 505 -16.46 -18.14 18.12
CA GLY A 505 -16.18 -19.32 18.94
C GLY A 505 -17.40 -19.84 19.71
N ALA A 506 -18.60 -19.30 19.43
CA ALA A 506 -19.81 -19.60 20.19
C ALA A 506 -20.17 -21.09 20.12
N THR A 507 -20.14 -21.76 21.28
CA THR A 507 -20.54 -23.17 21.43
C THR A 507 -21.71 -23.25 22.39
N ALA A 508 -22.83 -23.86 21.97
CA ALA A 508 -24.01 -23.98 22.82
C ALA A 508 -23.67 -24.64 24.18
N GLY A 509 -24.17 -24.05 25.26
CA GLY A 509 -23.90 -24.47 26.64
C GLY A 509 -22.59 -23.92 27.24
N ALA A 510 -21.68 -23.36 26.43
CA ALA A 510 -20.46 -22.75 26.94
C ALA A 510 -20.75 -21.41 27.65
N PRO A 511 -19.91 -20.98 28.62
CA PRO A 511 -20.04 -19.66 29.21
C PRO A 511 -19.84 -18.55 28.15
N ILE A 512 -20.52 -17.41 28.34
CA ILE A 512 -20.31 -16.22 27.51
C ILE A 512 -18.87 -15.72 27.68
N ASP A 513 -18.24 -15.26 26.59
CA ASP A 513 -16.90 -14.65 26.64
C ASP A 513 -16.87 -13.56 27.72
N PRO A 514 -16.01 -13.68 28.75
CA PRO A 514 -16.03 -12.75 29.88
C PRO A 514 -15.78 -11.30 29.47
N ALA A 515 -14.87 -11.05 28.53
CA ALA A 515 -14.56 -9.69 28.10
C ALA A 515 -15.73 -9.05 27.36
N TYR A 516 -16.48 -9.83 26.57
CA TYR A 516 -17.72 -9.35 25.95
C TYR A 516 -18.81 -9.10 26.99
N ARG A 517 -19.00 -10.02 27.95
CA ARG A 517 -19.99 -9.83 29.01
C ARG A 517 -19.71 -8.57 29.83
N ASP A 518 -18.45 -8.35 30.21
CA ASP A 518 -18.06 -7.26 31.09
C ASP A 518 -18.12 -5.88 30.37
N GLY A 519 -17.93 -5.85 29.05
CA GLY A 519 -18.05 -4.62 28.25
C GLY A 519 -19.47 -4.26 27.79
N LEU A 520 -20.44 -5.16 28.00
CA LEU A 520 -21.80 -5.04 27.47
C LEU A 520 -22.57 -3.82 28.00
N ALA A 521 -22.37 -3.47 29.27
CA ALA A 521 -22.98 -2.28 29.88
C ALA A 521 -22.55 -0.98 29.17
N VAL A 522 -21.29 -0.90 28.74
CA VAL A 522 -20.80 0.23 27.95
C VAL A 522 -21.34 0.17 26.53
N SER A 523 -21.38 -1.02 25.91
CA SER A 523 -21.98 -1.19 24.57
C SER A 523 -23.43 -0.70 24.51
N ALA A 524 -24.21 -0.98 25.56
CA ALA A 524 -25.58 -0.53 25.70
C ALA A 524 -25.75 1.00 25.80
N LEU A 525 -24.72 1.72 26.27
CA LEU A 525 -24.72 3.19 26.24
C LEU A 525 -24.29 3.74 24.88
N VAL A 526 -23.41 3.02 24.19
CA VAL A 526 -22.82 3.46 22.91
C VAL A 526 -23.75 3.20 21.73
N SER A 527 -24.46 2.08 21.71
CA SER A 527 -25.38 1.72 20.62
C SER A 527 -26.40 2.83 20.31
N PRO A 528 -27.18 3.36 21.28
CA PRO A 528 -28.11 4.46 21.00
C PRO A 528 -27.39 5.78 20.62
N ALA A 529 -26.17 6.01 21.10
CA ALA A 529 -25.38 7.19 20.71
C ALA A 529 -24.97 7.14 19.22
N ILE A 530 -24.54 5.97 18.74
CA ILE A 530 -24.28 5.72 17.32
C ILE A 530 -25.58 5.88 16.53
N GLY A 531 -26.69 5.30 17.01
CA GLY A 531 -28.01 5.44 16.38
C GLY A 531 -28.44 6.90 16.21
N ALA A 532 -28.24 7.75 17.22
CA ALA A 532 -28.53 9.18 17.13
C ALA A 532 -27.67 9.89 16.07
N TYR A 533 -26.38 9.53 15.94
CA TYR A 533 -25.51 10.08 14.91
C TYR A 533 -25.93 9.66 13.49
N GLU A 534 -26.20 8.37 13.30
CA GLU A 534 -26.70 7.80 12.04
C GLU A 534 -28.01 8.45 11.60
N ALA A 535 -28.90 8.75 12.56
CA ALA A 535 -30.16 9.46 12.36
C ALA A 535 -30.00 10.97 12.09
N GLY A 536 -28.78 11.50 12.01
CA GLY A 536 -28.55 12.93 11.76
C GLY A 536 -28.88 13.84 12.94
N ARG A 537 -28.83 13.32 14.18
CA ARG A 537 -29.09 14.06 15.43
C ARG A 537 -27.78 14.27 16.22
N PRO A 538 -26.86 15.14 15.75
CA PRO A 538 -25.52 15.24 16.32
C PRO A 538 -25.49 15.79 17.76
N ARG A 539 -26.47 16.62 18.18
CA ARG A 539 -26.56 17.10 19.58
C ARG A 539 -26.83 15.96 20.55
N GLU A 540 -27.86 15.16 20.27
CA GLU A 540 -28.20 13.98 21.06
C GLU A 540 -27.07 12.95 21.06
N ALA A 541 -26.44 12.72 19.90
CA ALA A 541 -25.27 11.85 19.80
C ALA A 541 -24.12 12.34 20.70
N LEU A 542 -23.79 13.64 20.66
CA LEU A 542 -22.71 14.21 21.48
C LEU A 542 -22.98 14.01 22.98
N GLU A 543 -24.21 14.29 23.43
CA GLU A 543 -24.61 14.10 24.83
C GLU A 543 -24.54 12.63 25.26
N ALA A 544 -25.03 11.73 24.40
CA ALA A 544 -25.02 10.29 24.65
C ALA A 544 -23.59 9.72 24.69
N PHE A 545 -22.71 10.09 23.76
CA PHE A 545 -21.30 9.69 23.79
C PHE A 545 -20.56 10.27 25.00
N ALA A 546 -20.85 11.52 25.38
CA ALA A 546 -20.24 12.13 26.57
C ALA A 546 -20.67 11.40 27.86
N LYS A 547 -21.93 10.97 27.93
CA LYS A 547 -22.44 10.12 29.02
C LYS A 547 -21.75 8.75 29.03
N ALA A 548 -21.71 8.08 27.88
CA ALA A 548 -21.04 6.78 27.74
C ALA A 548 -19.57 6.85 28.18
N ARG A 549 -18.85 7.90 27.79
CA ARG A 549 -17.45 8.12 28.20
C ARG A 549 -17.28 8.22 29.71
N ARG A 550 -18.16 8.94 30.41
CA ARG A 550 -18.09 9.07 31.88
C ARG A 550 -18.35 7.77 32.62
N GLN A 551 -19.06 6.83 31.99
CA GLN A 551 -19.44 5.55 32.59
C GLN A 551 -18.56 4.39 32.12
N ALA A 552 -17.76 4.59 31.08
CA ALA A 552 -16.82 3.60 30.58
C ALA A 552 -15.62 3.48 31.53
N VAL A 553 -15.39 2.27 32.06
CA VAL A 553 -14.22 1.97 32.91
C VAL A 553 -12.92 2.10 32.12
N GLN A 554 -12.93 1.70 30.85
CA GLN A 554 -11.80 1.82 29.94
C GLN A 554 -12.16 2.68 28.74
N PRO A 555 -11.23 3.52 28.23
CA PRO A 555 -11.46 4.28 27.02
C PRO A 555 -11.71 3.38 25.80
N GLN A 556 -12.71 3.73 24.99
CA GLN A 556 -13.08 2.99 23.77
C GLN A 556 -13.03 3.88 22.55
N LEU A 557 -12.47 3.37 21.45
CA LEU A 557 -12.28 4.12 20.21
C LEU A 557 -13.59 4.65 19.63
N ARG A 558 -14.65 3.83 19.65
CA ARG A 558 -16.00 4.21 19.18
C ARG A 558 -16.60 5.39 19.96
N ILE A 559 -16.32 5.50 21.26
CA ILE A 559 -16.81 6.62 22.07
C ILE A 559 -16.11 7.91 21.64
N GLU A 560 -14.78 7.89 21.56
CA GLU A 560 -14.00 9.07 21.20
C GLU A 560 -14.23 9.50 19.75
N SER A 561 -14.40 8.54 18.84
CA SER A 561 -14.76 8.81 17.44
C SER A 561 -16.16 9.43 17.34
N GLY A 562 -17.12 8.97 18.14
CA GLY A 562 -18.44 9.58 18.20
C GLY A 562 -18.45 11.01 18.74
N LEU A 563 -17.66 11.28 19.78
CA LEU A 563 -17.43 12.64 20.27
C LEU A 563 -16.82 13.53 19.18
N TYR A 564 -15.80 13.05 18.47
CA TYR A 564 -15.17 13.77 17.36
C TYR A 564 -16.18 14.10 16.26
N LEU A 565 -16.90 13.09 15.78
CA LEU A 565 -17.84 13.24 14.66
C LEU A 565 -19.01 14.16 15.02
N ALA A 566 -19.61 13.96 16.20
CA ALA A 566 -20.72 14.79 16.64
C ALA A 566 -20.30 16.24 16.90
N ALA A 567 -19.12 16.46 17.51
CA ALA A 567 -18.56 17.80 17.71
C ALA A 567 -18.27 18.51 16.36
N THR A 568 -17.69 17.79 15.40
CA THR A 568 -17.40 18.32 14.05
C THR A 568 -18.68 18.75 13.34
N ARG A 569 -19.76 17.96 13.43
CA ARG A 569 -21.07 18.33 12.84
C ARG A 569 -21.74 19.53 13.51
N LEU A 570 -21.32 19.87 14.72
CA LEU A 570 -21.81 21.02 15.49
C LEU A 570 -20.85 22.21 15.45
N ASP A 571 -19.81 22.14 14.61
CA ASP A 571 -18.75 23.16 14.50
C ASP A 571 -18.05 23.46 15.85
N ARG A 572 -17.98 22.45 16.72
CA ARG A 572 -17.30 22.53 18.02
C ARG A 572 -15.84 22.11 17.87
N VAL A 573 -15.05 22.94 17.20
CA VAL A 573 -13.66 22.66 16.82
C VAL A 573 -12.80 22.20 18.00
N GLY A 574 -12.89 22.89 19.15
CA GLY A 574 -12.12 22.53 20.36
C GLY A 574 -12.48 21.15 20.92
N ASP A 575 -13.77 20.82 20.98
CA ASP A 575 -14.24 19.50 21.43
C ASP A 575 -13.79 18.40 20.46
N ALA A 576 -13.87 18.65 19.15
CA ALA A 576 -13.41 17.73 18.12
C ALA A 576 -11.89 17.50 18.23
N GLN A 577 -11.09 18.56 18.38
CA GLN A 577 -9.64 18.47 18.60
C GLN A 577 -9.31 17.60 19.82
N GLN A 578 -9.97 17.84 20.96
CA GLN A 578 -9.73 17.05 22.16
C GLN A 578 -10.14 15.58 22.00
N ALA A 579 -11.24 15.32 21.29
CA ALA A 579 -11.66 13.96 20.96
C ALA A 579 -10.66 13.26 20.05
N PHE A 580 -10.17 13.93 19.01
CA PHE A 580 -9.13 13.37 18.15
C PHE A 580 -7.83 13.11 18.89
N ALA A 581 -7.40 14.01 19.78
CA ALA A 581 -6.22 13.79 20.61
C ALA A 581 -6.34 12.51 21.47
N ARG A 582 -7.53 12.23 22.03
CA ARG A 582 -7.79 10.98 22.76
C ARG A 582 -7.84 9.75 21.86
N ILE A 583 -8.30 9.88 20.62
CA ILE A 583 -8.19 8.82 19.61
C ILE A 583 -6.73 8.48 19.34
N VAL A 584 -5.88 9.50 19.19
CA VAL A 584 -4.44 9.32 19.01
C VAL A 584 -3.82 8.66 20.24
N ASP A 585 -4.11 9.15 21.45
CA ASP A 585 -3.60 8.56 22.69
C ASP A 585 -3.97 7.07 22.81
N LEU A 586 -5.21 6.73 22.45
CA LEU A 586 -5.72 5.35 22.44
C LEU A 586 -4.96 4.47 21.45
N GLY A 587 -4.84 4.91 20.20
CA GLY A 587 -4.17 4.12 19.16
C GLY A 587 -2.68 3.92 19.45
N LEU A 588 -1.98 4.97 19.90
CA LEU A 588 -0.57 4.89 20.28
C LEU A 588 -0.37 3.99 21.52
N ALA A 589 -1.25 4.07 22.52
CA ALA A 589 -1.19 3.18 23.69
C ALA A 589 -1.39 1.69 23.31
N ARG A 590 -2.16 1.44 22.25
CA ARG A 590 -2.40 0.09 21.70
C ARG A 590 -1.37 -0.30 20.64
N GLY A 591 -0.34 0.52 20.43
CA GLY A 591 0.76 0.28 19.50
C GLY A 591 0.44 0.47 18.03
N ARG A 592 -0.82 0.82 17.67
CA ARG A 592 -1.28 0.88 16.28
C ARG A 592 -2.45 1.84 16.11
N LEU A 593 -2.27 2.87 15.29
CA LEU A 593 -3.26 3.88 14.95
C LEU A 593 -3.35 4.07 13.43
N GLY A 594 -4.41 3.61 12.80
CA GLY A 594 -4.70 3.86 11.39
C GLY A 594 -5.49 5.14 11.18
N VAL A 595 -4.88 6.21 10.67
CA VAL A 595 -5.58 7.47 10.34
C VAL A 595 -5.97 7.47 8.87
N ARG A 596 -7.19 7.93 8.58
CA ARG A 596 -7.72 7.95 7.21
C ARG A 596 -7.35 9.25 6.51
N PHE A 597 -6.30 9.23 5.71
CA PHE A 597 -5.99 10.32 4.77
C PHE A 597 -6.53 9.99 3.38
N GLN A 598 -7.23 10.94 2.78
CA GLN A 598 -7.65 10.82 1.39
C GLN A 598 -6.56 11.38 0.50
N PHE A 599 -5.93 10.52 -0.28
CA PHE A 599 -4.96 10.89 -1.30
C PHE A 599 -5.64 11.00 -2.66
N ARG A 600 -5.09 11.85 -3.53
CA ARG A 600 -5.47 11.82 -4.95
C ARG A 600 -5.14 10.44 -5.54
N PRO A 601 -5.97 9.92 -6.48
CA PRO A 601 -5.71 8.63 -7.12
C PRO A 601 -4.31 8.57 -7.72
N GLY A 602 -3.55 7.51 -7.44
CA GLY A 602 -2.19 7.31 -7.96
C GLY A 602 -1.13 8.29 -7.46
N ALA A 603 -1.45 9.17 -6.48
CA ALA A 603 -0.57 10.23 -6.07
C ALA A 603 -0.36 10.30 -4.54
N THR A 604 0.57 11.16 -4.11
CA THR A 604 0.94 11.41 -2.71
C THR A 604 0.30 12.64 -2.11
N GLN A 605 -0.29 13.53 -2.92
CA GLN A 605 -0.98 14.71 -2.43
C GLN A 605 -2.33 14.31 -1.83
N PHE A 606 -2.74 15.00 -0.75
CA PHE A 606 -4.09 14.82 -0.22
C PHE A 606 -5.14 15.38 -1.19
N LEU A 607 -6.36 14.86 -1.12
CA LEU A 607 -7.46 15.31 -1.97
C LEU A 607 -7.79 16.79 -1.71
N ASP A 608 -7.77 17.20 -0.44
CA ASP A 608 -8.19 18.53 0.04
C ASP A 608 -7.04 19.46 0.46
N ASP A 609 -5.83 19.22 -0.07
CA ASP A 609 -4.55 19.85 0.34
C ASP A 609 -4.41 21.36 0.05
N ALA A 610 -5.51 22.10 -0.10
CA ALA A 610 -5.42 23.56 -0.21
C ALA A 610 -4.87 24.14 1.12
N PRO A 611 -3.93 25.11 1.08
CA PRO A 611 -3.22 25.62 2.27
C PRO A 611 -4.09 26.14 3.43
N ALA A 612 -5.40 26.33 3.22
CA ALA A 612 -6.34 26.89 4.20
C ALA A 612 -7.52 25.95 4.56
N SER A 613 -7.62 24.75 3.98
CA SER A 613 -8.89 23.97 4.01
C SER A 613 -8.84 22.59 4.67
N SER A 614 -7.68 22.01 4.97
CA SER A 614 -7.62 20.60 5.40
C SER A 614 -7.48 20.41 6.91
N GLY A 615 -8.35 19.57 7.50
CA GLY A 615 -8.24 19.10 8.88
C GLY A 615 -7.03 18.18 9.14
N TYR A 616 -6.32 17.76 8.07
CA TYR A 616 -5.20 16.83 8.16
C TYR A 616 -3.96 17.45 8.83
N GLY A 617 -3.69 18.74 8.64
CA GLY A 617 -2.58 19.41 9.33
C GLY A 617 -2.72 19.34 10.86
N LEU A 618 -3.95 19.58 11.36
CA LEU A 618 -4.28 19.43 12.77
C LEU A 618 -4.09 17.99 13.26
N TRP A 619 -4.57 17.01 12.49
CA TRP A 619 -4.42 15.60 12.85
C TRP A 619 -2.95 15.18 12.94
N LEU A 620 -2.15 15.56 11.94
CA LEU A 620 -0.71 15.28 11.92
C LEU A 620 0.01 15.95 13.08
N GLY A 621 -0.35 17.19 13.42
CA GLY A 621 0.22 17.88 14.58
C GLY A 621 -0.12 17.21 15.91
N LEU A 622 -1.36 16.72 16.07
CA LEU A 622 -1.73 15.95 17.26
C LEU A 622 -1.02 14.59 17.32
N VAL A 623 -0.86 13.90 16.18
CA VAL A 623 -0.09 12.65 16.14
C VAL A 623 1.37 12.89 16.54
N ALA A 624 2.02 13.89 15.94
CA ALA A 624 3.41 14.27 16.25
C ALA A 624 3.58 14.60 17.75
N GLN A 625 2.76 15.53 18.25
CA GLN A 625 2.79 15.97 19.65
C GLN A 625 2.61 14.79 20.63
N ARG A 626 1.64 13.91 20.38
CA ARG A 626 1.36 12.79 21.29
C ARG A 626 2.40 11.67 21.20
N ALA A 627 3.00 11.46 20.03
CA ALA A 627 4.08 10.51 19.86
C ALA A 627 5.38 11.00 20.54
N GLU A 628 5.67 12.31 20.49
CA GLU A 628 6.81 12.90 21.20
C GLU A 628 6.69 12.74 22.72
N ILE A 629 5.52 13.05 23.31
CA ILE A 629 5.26 12.88 24.75
C ILE A 629 5.58 11.47 25.23
N ARG A 630 5.33 10.45 24.40
CA ARG A 630 5.58 9.04 24.74
C ARG A 630 7.04 8.62 24.59
N ARG A 631 7.89 9.44 23.96
CA ARG A 631 9.30 9.13 23.63
C ARG A 631 9.52 7.80 22.90
N GLY A 632 8.47 7.22 22.31
CA GLY A 632 8.51 5.98 21.55
C GLY A 632 8.84 6.23 20.07
N CYS A 633 9.41 5.24 19.40
CA CYS A 633 9.76 5.34 18.00
C CYS A 633 8.49 5.10 17.16
N LEU A 634 8.36 5.79 16.04
CA LEU A 634 7.12 5.81 15.26
C LEU A 634 7.38 5.26 13.85
N GLN A 635 6.72 4.17 13.49
CA GLN A 635 6.67 3.73 12.10
C GLN A 635 5.40 4.26 11.45
N VAL A 636 5.56 5.06 10.39
CA VAL A 636 4.49 5.50 9.49
C VAL A 636 4.38 4.48 8.37
N ALA A 637 3.32 3.69 8.37
CA ALA A 637 3.05 2.65 7.39
C ALA A 637 1.93 3.08 6.45
N GLY A 638 2.22 3.21 5.16
CA GLY A 638 1.21 3.47 4.15
C GLY A 638 0.55 2.17 3.73
N HIS A 639 -0.73 2.24 3.36
CA HIS A 639 -1.47 1.13 2.79
C HIS A 639 -2.18 1.53 1.49
N THR A 640 -2.48 0.53 0.67
CA THR A 640 -3.34 0.67 -0.50
C THR A 640 -4.43 -0.39 -0.45
N SER A 641 -5.50 -0.15 -1.20
CA SER A 641 -6.49 -1.19 -1.51
C SER A 641 -5.84 -2.35 -2.28
N ARG A 642 -6.53 -3.50 -2.29
CA ARG A 642 -6.04 -4.74 -2.89
C ARG A 642 -6.11 -4.79 -4.42
N LYS A 643 -6.11 -3.64 -5.09
CA LYS A 643 -6.26 -3.55 -6.55
C LYS A 643 -4.95 -3.11 -7.21
N GLY A 644 -4.61 -3.75 -8.32
CA GLY A 644 -3.43 -3.44 -9.11
C GLY A 644 -2.21 -4.30 -8.75
N ASP A 645 -1.05 -3.92 -9.30
CA ASP A 645 0.22 -4.62 -9.07
C ASP A 645 0.69 -4.44 -7.62
N GLU A 646 1.13 -5.53 -7.00
CA GLU A 646 1.58 -5.55 -5.60
C GLU A 646 2.76 -4.62 -5.34
N LEU A 647 3.69 -4.50 -6.30
CA LEU A 647 4.87 -3.67 -6.14
C LEU A 647 4.55 -2.19 -6.39
N ALA A 648 3.70 -1.89 -7.39
CA ALA A 648 3.17 -0.53 -7.57
C ALA A 648 2.41 -0.06 -6.32
N SER A 649 1.63 -0.96 -5.71
CA SER A 649 0.91 -0.74 -4.45
C SER A 649 1.86 -0.51 -3.27
N ALA A 650 2.89 -1.35 -3.12
CA ALA A 650 3.92 -1.21 -2.08
C ALA A 650 4.72 0.10 -2.25
N ARG A 651 5.04 0.49 -3.49
CA ARG A 651 5.73 1.76 -3.79
C ARG A 651 4.85 2.97 -3.50
N LEU A 652 3.60 2.98 -3.98
CA LEU A 652 2.67 4.09 -3.75
C LEU A 652 2.35 4.27 -2.26
N SER A 653 2.17 3.17 -1.53
CA SER A 653 2.00 3.24 -0.08
C SER A 653 3.23 3.77 0.65
N LEU A 654 4.45 3.35 0.27
CA LEU A 654 5.68 3.89 0.85
C LEU A 654 5.80 5.40 0.61
N LEU A 655 5.55 5.85 -0.62
CA LEU A 655 5.58 7.26 -1.00
C LEU A 655 4.59 8.10 -0.16
N ARG A 656 3.37 7.60 0.01
CA ARG A 656 2.35 8.24 0.86
C ARG A 656 2.78 8.28 2.33
N ALA A 657 3.42 7.23 2.81
CA ALA A 657 3.96 7.17 4.18
C ALA A 657 5.10 8.17 4.38
N GLN A 658 6.02 8.29 3.41
CA GLN A 658 7.09 9.28 3.41
C GLN A 658 6.53 10.71 3.40
N THR A 659 5.54 10.99 2.56
CA THR A 659 4.86 12.30 2.53
C THR A 659 4.24 12.65 3.88
N VAL A 660 3.62 11.68 4.57
CA VAL A 660 3.08 11.88 5.91
C VAL A 660 4.19 12.09 6.94
N LYS A 661 5.27 11.31 6.87
CA LYS A 661 6.44 11.46 7.74
C LYS A 661 7.06 12.85 7.60
N GLU A 662 7.34 13.30 6.39
CA GLU A 662 7.94 14.62 6.12
C GLU A 662 7.11 15.76 6.74
N ARG A 663 5.78 15.65 6.69
CA ARG A 663 4.89 16.62 7.33
C ARG A 663 4.96 16.56 8.86
N ILE A 664 5.08 15.37 9.44
CA ILE A 664 5.29 15.19 10.88
C ILE A 664 6.64 15.77 11.30
N ASP A 665 7.71 15.47 10.57
CA ASP A 665 9.05 16.00 10.82
C ASP A 665 9.09 17.54 10.72
N ALA A 666 8.34 18.11 9.79
CA ALA A 666 8.21 19.56 9.64
C ALA A 666 7.45 20.22 10.81
N ILE A 667 6.49 19.51 11.41
CA ILE A 667 5.73 20.00 12.57
C ILE A 667 6.54 19.86 13.86
N ASP A 668 7.23 18.73 14.04
CA ASP A 668 8.06 18.44 15.21
C ASP A 668 9.41 17.81 14.79
N PRO A 669 10.46 18.62 14.61
CA PRO A 669 11.77 18.12 14.22
C PRO A 669 12.40 17.14 15.22
N GLN A 670 11.96 17.10 16.49
CA GLN A 670 12.53 16.21 17.50
C GLN A 670 12.16 14.74 17.28
N ILE A 671 11.00 14.49 16.66
CA ILE A 671 10.55 13.13 16.35
C ILE A 671 11.18 12.57 15.09
N ALA A 672 11.82 13.40 14.27
CA ALA A 672 12.32 13.03 12.94
C ALA A 672 13.37 11.91 12.99
N SER A 673 14.23 11.92 14.01
CA SER A 673 15.25 10.89 14.26
C SER A 673 14.69 9.58 14.82
N ARG A 674 13.43 9.58 15.25
CA ARG A 674 12.74 8.44 15.88
C ARG A 674 11.54 7.98 15.06
N THR A 675 11.42 8.45 13.82
CA THR A 675 10.32 8.11 12.92
C THR A 675 10.88 7.44 11.67
N VAL A 676 10.21 6.39 11.18
CA VAL A 676 10.54 5.70 9.93
C VAL A 676 9.29 5.55 9.06
N ALA A 677 9.45 5.55 7.74
CA ALA A 677 8.34 5.33 6.81
C ALA A 677 8.46 3.95 6.13
N VAL A 678 7.35 3.24 5.99
CA VAL A 678 7.29 1.94 5.31
C VAL A 678 6.06 1.86 4.39
N GLY A 679 6.19 1.16 3.27
CA GLY A 679 5.07 0.80 2.42
C GLY A 679 4.60 -0.62 2.70
N ARG A 680 3.30 -0.82 2.94
CA ARG A 680 2.72 -2.14 3.16
C ARG A 680 1.85 -2.63 2.00
N GLY A 681 1.64 -1.77 1.00
CA GLY A 681 0.69 -2.02 -0.09
C GLY A 681 -0.64 -2.52 0.46
N PHE A 682 -1.11 -3.65 -0.07
CA PHE A 682 -2.30 -4.33 0.38
C PHE A 682 -2.04 -5.57 1.26
N GLN A 683 -0.80 -5.82 1.68
CA GLN A 683 -0.41 -7.03 2.42
C GLN A 683 -1.10 -7.14 3.78
N GLU A 684 -1.40 -5.99 4.40
CA GLU A 684 -2.06 -5.87 5.70
C GLU A 684 -3.44 -5.20 5.57
N SER A 685 -4.17 -5.57 4.51
CA SER A 685 -5.56 -5.15 4.31
C SER A 685 -6.45 -5.63 5.45
N LEU A 686 -7.30 -4.75 5.97
CA LEU A 686 -8.31 -5.09 6.97
C LEU A 686 -9.53 -5.69 6.25
N SER A 687 -10.14 -4.94 5.34
CA SER A 687 -11.29 -5.42 4.55
C SER A 687 -10.82 -6.42 3.47
N GLY A 688 -9.88 -5.98 2.64
CA GLY A 688 -9.18 -6.81 1.65
C GLY A 688 -10.02 -7.16 0.42
N LEU A 689 -11.09 -6.42 0.15
CA LEU A 689 -12.05 -6.70 -0.93
C LEU A 689 -11.56 -6.25 -2.32
N GLY A 690 -10.66 -5.26 -2.40
CA GLY A 690 -10.09 -4.78 -3.67
C GLY A 690 -11.10 -4.07 -4.57
N THR A 691 -12.06 -3.37 -3.96
CA THR A 691 -13.16 -2.68 -4.64
C THR A 691 -12.83 -1.25 -5.05
N ASP A 692 -11.81 -0.64 -4.44
CA ASP A 692 -11.40 0.76 -4.64
C ASP A 692 -12.54 1.78 -4.39
N ASP A 693 -13.37 1.54 -3.38
CA ASP A 693 -14.46 2.43 -3.03
C ASP A 693 -14.68 2.51 -1.52
N GLY A 694 -15.85 3.01 -1.09
CA GLY A 694 -16.17 3.15 0.34
C GLY A 694 -16.09 1.85 1.14
N ARG A 695 -16.16 0.67 0.49
CA ARG A 695 -16.13 -0.66 1.13
C ARG A 695 -14.74 -1.07 1.64
N ASP A 696 -13.69 -0.59 1.00
CA ASP A 696 -12.29 -0.86 1.36
C ASP A 696 -11.47 0.43 1.57
N ALA A 697 -12.14 1.57 1.76
CA ALA A 697 -11.48 2.84 2.10
C ALA A 697 -10.57 2.75 3.34
N ILE A 698 -10.85 1.84 4.27
CA ILE A 698 -10.02 1.60 5.46
C ILE A 698 -8.66 0.95 5.13
N ASP A 699 -8.55 0.33 3.95
CA ASP A 699 -7.31 -0.29 3.45
C ASP A 699 -6.37 0.75 2.82
N GLN A 700 -6.81 2.00 2.65
CA GLN A 700 -5.99 3.10 2.14
C GLN A 700 -5.47 4.04 3.25
N ARG A 701 -5.56 3.60 4.51
CA ARG A 701 -5.12 4.37 5.69
C ARG A 701 -3.60 4.58 5.71
N VAL A 702 -3.17 5.56 6.50
CA VAL A 702 -1.78 5.62 6.97
C VAL A 702 -1.77 5.25 8.45
N GLU A 703 -0.93 4.30 8.79
CA GLU A 703 -0.89 3.68 10.09
C GLU A 703 0.36 4.07 10.86
N PHE A 704 0.17 4.54 12.08
CA PHE A 704 1.22 4.90 13.01
C PHE A 704 1.41 3.77 14.01
N ARG A 705 2.58 3.13 13.98
CA ARG A 705 2.95 2.04 14.87
C ARG A 705 4.00 2.51 15.87
N VAL A 706 3.79 2.20 17.14
CA VAL A 706 4.79 2.48 18.18
C VAL A 706 5.79 1.33 18.20
N LEU A 707 7.07 1.66 18.10
CA LEU A 707 8.21 0.76 18.16
C LEU A 707 9.06 1.05 19.39
N ASP A 708 9.75 0.03 19.89
CA ASP A 708 10.79 0.19 20.90
C ASP A 708 11.99 0.89 20.27
N CYS A 709 12.50 1.95 20.91
CA CYS A 709 13.60 2.77 20.37
C CYS A 709 15.00 2.11 20.41
N HIS A 710 15.09 0.78 20.44
CA HIS A 710 16.34 0.04 20.39
C HIS A 710 16.25 -1.22 19.53
N ARG A 711 16.61 -1.08 18.25
CA ARG A 711 17.55 -1.91 17.46
C ARG A 711 17.41 -1.50 15.98
N SER A 712 18.12 -0.46 15.61
CA SER A 712 18.58 -0.17 14.25
C SER A 712 20.05 0.20 14.37
#